data_AF-A0A9Q1RND0-F1
#
_entry.id   AF-A0A9Q1RND0-F1
#
_cell.length_a   1.000
_cell.length_b   1.000
_cell.length_c   1.000
_cell.angle_alpha   90.00
_cell.angle_beta   90.00
_cell.angle_gamma   90.00
#
_symmetry.space_group_name_H-M   'P 1'
#
loop_
_entity.id
_entity.type
_entity.pdbx_description
1 polymer ?
#
loop_
_entity_poly.entity_id
_entity_poly.type
_entity_poly.pdbx_seq_one_letter_code
_entity_poly.pdbx_strand_id
1 'polypeptide(L)'
;MKEKKEKLMNEFWLRPTLQKNSAKWKYLKKKTTATLTTSLLLFFILIAVSLLCLAGWFDLAKYTSHSNKRVAGPTIQPQILEYPLDCAAWNQSNTCPRNYPTSYKPLNPNNLTCPEYFRWIHEDLKPWKETGITSEMLEKGKRHAHFRLIILDGKIYFEKYNKKFIQTRHLYTMYGIVQLLRWYPGKLPNLEIMFDTNDRPVVRSKDYQQPNSGPPPLFRYCSDWHSLDIVFPDWSFWGWAETNIRPWRSVIKDIKEGNKRTKWKDRVPFAYWKGNPHVSPIRKDLMKCNVTDKQNFDTLLYVQDWVDQSKKGYKESDLANQCTHRYKIYVEGWAWSVSEKYILACDSPTLYVKPRYHDFFMRGMIPQQHYWPIRDNDKCRSLKFAVQWGNNYTDTAEAIGKAGSNFIHEDMKMEYIFDYIFHLLNEYAKLLKFEPKVPAEAVEICSESLACNSEGSLHKSNKVDYFPEVSCSIKCPRTTPNEPEFSSSSESCPEYFRWIHEDLRPWKDTGITREMVERAREVAHFRIVILDGRVYFEKYKPTFQKRDMVTLWGILQLHRFYPGMLPDLDFVFECGDQPVTQKSDYEKSKDSIPPPLFHYCGNESSFDIVFPDWSFWGWPELNIWPWETLKKDLQQSNEMTKWTEREPYAYWRGNALLGEARRDLLKCNVSKKQDWNARIYGLQWPLERRQGYKTSDLASQCTHRYKIYVEGLAWSVSQKYILACDSVALLINPHYYDFFTRSLLPTIHYWPINENDKCKSINFAVDWGNKNAKKAQEIGKAGSKFVHDELQMKYIYDYMFHLLSEYAKLLKYRPTVPREAVEVCSDTLICSTKGPRKKFRVHSMVNNVSSSEPCTMPTPWSPADLQDFIERKENLTKQVELWEETQSI
;
A
#
# COMPACT_ATOMS: atom_id res chain seq x y z
N MET A 1 30.97 38.32 -9.96
CA MET A 1 29.88 37.34 -10.22
C MET A 1 29.44 36.56 -8.99
N LYS A 2 30.37 36.01 -8.18
CA LYS A 2 30.06 35.30 -6.93
C LYS A 2 29.26 36.15 -5.95
N GLU A 3 29.70 37.39 -5.72
CA GLU A 3 29.04 38.39 -4.86
C GLU A 3 27.61 38.78 -5.33
N LYS A 4 27.38 38.82 -6.65
CA LYS A 4 26.06 39.14 -7.22
C LYS A 4 25.09 37.95 -7.11
N LYS A 5 25.58 36.72 -7.24
CA LYS A 5 24.82 35.48 -6.96
C LYS A 5 24.47 35.37 -5.48
N GLU A 6 25.42 35.67 -4.61
CA GLU A 6 25.26 35.64 -3.15
C GLU A 6 24.25 36.70 -2.69
N LYS A 7 24.32 37.92 -3.26
CA LYS A 7 23.34 38.98 -3.00
C LYS A 7 21.92 38.63 -3.47
N LEU A 8 21.76 37.98 -4.62
CA LEU A 8 20.46 37.52 -5.13
C LEU A 8 19.86 36.38 -4.29
N MET A 9 20.70 35.44 -3.85
CA MET A 9 20.28 34.41 -2.89
C MET A 9 19.86 35.03 -1.56
N ASN A 10 20.60 36.01 -1.06
CA ASN A 10 20.27 36.73 0.16
C ASN A 10 18.98 37.56 0.02
N GLU A 11 18.75 38.29 -1.07
CA GLU A 11 17.52 39.07 -1.26
C GLU A 11 16.24 38.22 -1.44
N PHE A 12 16.35 37.04 -2.05
CA PHE A 12 15.20 36.16 -2.27
C PHE A 12 14.85 35.31 -1.04
N TRP A 13 15.87 34.85 -0.29
CA TRP A 13 15.70 33.88 0.79
C TRP A 13 15.91 34.44 2.21
N LEU A 14 16.60 35.58 2.37
CA LEU A 14 16.77 36.27 3.66
C LEU A 14 16.10 37.66 3.62
N ARG A 15 14.89 37.80 4.17
CA ARG A 15 14.43 39.13 4.61
C ARG A 15 15.02 39.42 6.01
N PRO A 16 15.59 40.62 6.24
CA PRO A 16 16.25 40.96 7.50
C PRO A 16 15.20 41.28 8.58
N THR A 17 14.90 40.32 9.45
CA THR A 17 14.10 40.54 10.67
C THR A 17 14.74 39.90 11.91
N LEU A 18 16.07 39.97 12.00
CA LEU A 18 16.83 39.73 13.24
C LEU A 18 17.85 40.85 13.44
N GLN A 19 17.33 42.06 13.69
CA GLN A 19 18.11 43.13 14.30
C GLN A 19 17.18 44.06 15.08
N LYS A 20 16.55 43.53 16.13
CA LYS A 20 16.02 44.35 17.22
C LYS A 20 16.49 43.73 18.52
N ASN A 21 17.25 44.54 19.27
CA ASN A 21 17.77 44.32 20.62
C ASN A 21 19.22 43.83 20.71
N SER A 22 20.15 44.74 20.40
CA SER A 22 21.32 44.94 21.26
C SER A 22 21.50 46.44 21.50
N ALA A 23 21.99 46.77 22.70
CA ALA A 23 21.86 48.06 23.35
C ALA A 23 22.64 49.23 22.70
N LYS A 24 22.18 50.43 23.07
CA LYS A 24 22.73 51.78 22.84
C LYS A 24 24.26 51.86 22.78
N TRP A 25 24.81 52.52 21.75
CA TRP A 25 25.87 53.51 21.91
C TRP A 25 25.95 54.55 20.78
N LYS A 26 26.53 55.70 21.12
CA LYS A 26 26.31 57.07 20.60
C LYS A 26 27.06 57.42 19.29
N TYR A 27 26.48 58.40 18.57
CA TYR A 27 27.08 59.51 17.79
C TYR A 27 28.36 59.27 16.94
N LEU A 28 28.36 59.61 15.64
CA LEU A 28 28.74 60.94 15.10
C LEU A 28 28.70 60.98 13.56
N LYS A 29 28.30 62.14 13.01
CA LYS A 29 28.38 62.54 11.59
C LYS A 29 29.82 62.52 11.04
N LYS A 30 29.99 62.11 9.77
CA LYS A 30 30.79 62.88 8.79
C LYS A 30 30.40 62.54 7.34
N LYS A 31 29.94 63.55 6.61
CA LYS A 31 29.87 63.57 5.14
C LYS A 31 31.29 63.86 4.61
N THR A 32 31.73 63.17 3.56
CA THR A 32 32.70 63.73 2.60
C THR A 32 32.59 63.07 1.23
N THR A 33 32.47 63.96 0.25
CA THR A 33 32.63 63.89 -1.22
C THR A 33 33.69 62.90 -1.74
N ALA A 34 33.27 61.91 -2.55
CA ALA A 34 34.16 61.10 -3.39
C ALA A 34 33.43 60.39 -4.57
N THR A 35 32.40 61.00 -5.16
CA THR A 35 31.53 60.31 -6.14
C THR A 35 31.72 60.70 -7.61
N LEU A 36 32.49 61.75 -7.94
CA LEU A 36 32.68 62.15 -9.35
C LEU A 36 33.91 61.54 -10.02
N THR A 37 35.02 61.34 -9.31
CA THR A 37 36.27 60.81 -9.91
C THR A 37 36.21 59.32 -10.20
N THR A 38 35.49 58.55 -9.38
CA THR A 38 35.28 57.10 -9.57
C THR A 38 34.35 56.79 -10.74
N SER A 39 33.35 57.63 -10.99
CA SER A 39 32.39 57.44 -12.09
C SER A 39 33.02 57.70 -13.47
N LEU A 40 33.90 58.70 -13.57
CA LEU A 40 34.65 58.98 -14.81
C LEU A 40 35.70 57.90 -15.13
N LEU A 41 36.39 57.37 -14.10
CA LEU A 41 37.35 56.29 -14.29
C LEU A 41 36.67 55.00 -14.81
N LEU A 42 35.49 54.67 -14.26
CA LEU A 42 34.68 53.53 -14.70
C LEU A 42 34.19 53.69 -16.14
N PHE A 43 33.84 54.91 -16.56
CA PHE A 43 33.39 55.20 -17.91
C PHE A 43 34.52 55.00 -18.95
N PHE A 44 35.74 55.49 -18.66
CA PHE A 44 36.88 55.28 -19.55
C PHE A 44 37.35 53.82 -19.61
N ILE A 45 37.25 53.07 -18.51
CA ILE A 45 37.54 51.62 -18.49
C ILE A 45 36.54 50.87 -19.38
N LEU A 46 35.25 51.22 -19.35
CA LEU A 46 34.23 50.58 -20.18
C LEU A 46 34.44 50.87 -21.68
N ILE A 47 34.87 52.08 -22.03
CA ILE A 47 35.20 52.43 -23.43
C ILE A 47 36.44 51.67 -23.89
N ALA A 48 37.47 51.55 -23.06
CA ALA A 48 38.67 50.79 -23.39
C ALA A 48 38.37 49.29 -23.60
N VAL A 49 37.53 48.68 -22.76
CA VAL A 49 37.11 47.28 -22.91
C VAL A 49 36.27 47.09 -24.17
N SER A 50 35.41 48.06 -24.52
CA SER A 50 34.60 48.01 -25.75
C SER A 50 35.46 48.11 -27.01
N LEU A 51 36.45 49.01 -27.03
CA LEU A 51 37.39 49.16 -28.14
C LEU A 51 38.30 47.93 -28.30
N LEU A 52 38.70 47.29 -27.19
CA LEU A 52 39.49 46.04 -27.21
C LEU A 52 38.67 44.83 -27.70
N CYS A 53 37.35 44.82 -27.48
CA CYS A 53 36.46 43.80 -28.04
C CYS A 53 36.22 44.00 -29.56
N LEU A 54 36.10 45.25 -30.02
CA LEU A 54 35.91 45.57 -31.45
C LEU A 54 37.18 45.33 -32.29
N ALA A 55 38.37 45.49 -31.70
CA ALA A 55 39.65 45.20 -32.34
C ALA A 55 40.01 43.69 -32.38
N GLY A 56 39.14 42.81 -31.85
CA GLY A 56 39.35 41.35 -31.87
C GLY A 56 40.43 40.84 -30.91
N TRP A 57 40.96 41.69 -30.03
CA TRP A 57 41.99 41.30 -29.03
C TRP A 57 41.38 40.76 -27.73
N PHE A 58 40.08 40.95 -27.51
CA PHE A 58 39.31 40.33 -26.41
C PHE A 58 38.08 39.59 -26.94
N ASP A 59 38.08 38.26 -26.85
CA ASP A 59 36.95 37.41 -27.20
C ASP A 59 36.09 37.13 -25.95
N LEU A 60 34.97 37.87 -25.82
CA LEU A 60 34.03 37.71 -24.71
C LEU A 60 33.30 36.34 -24.72
N ALA A 61 33.32 35.62 -25.86
CA ALA A 61 32.75 34.27 -25.96
C ALA A 61 33.59 33.21 -25.22
N LYS A 62 34.90 33.45 -25.03
CA LYS A 62 35.76 32.57 -24.23
C LYS A 62 35.48 32.64 -22.73
N TYR A 63 34.89 33.72 -22.22
CA TYR A 63 34.60 33.90 -20.79
C TYR A 63 33.16 33.64 -20.36
N THR A 64 32.21 33.56 -21.29
CA THR A 64 30.84 33.07 -21.03
C THR A 64 30.73 31.55 -21.09
N SER A 65 31.77 30.85 -21.56
CA SER A 65 31.90 29.38 -21.54
C SER A 65 32.68 28.86 -20.32
N HIS A 66 32.35 29.33 -19.11
CA HIS A 66 32.59 28.56 -17.88
C HIS A 66 31.29 27.89 -17.43
N SER A 67 30.65 27.19 -18.36
CA SER A 67 29.99 25.94 -17.98
C SER A 67 31.11 25.01 -17.55
N ASN A 68 31.14 24.62 -16.28
CA ASN A 68 31.95 23.49 -15.86
C ASN A 68 31.47 22.28 -16.69
N LYS A 69 32.07 22.06 -17.86
CA LYS A 69 32.07 20.75 -18.51
C LYS A 69 32.78 19.83 -17.51
N ARG A 70 32.01 19.19 -16.64
CA ARG A 70 32.45 17.96 -15.99
C ARG A 70 32.82 17.03 -17.14
N VAL A 71 34.11 16.88 -17.37
CA VAL A 71 34.64 15.80 -18.20
C VAL A 71 34.03 14.53 -17.63
N ALA A 72 33.32 13.78 -18.46
CA ALA A 72 32.80 12.48 -18.07
C ALA A 72 34.02 11.59 -17.77
N GLY A 73 34.39 11.52 -16.50
CA GLY A 73 35.25 10.45 -16.00
C GLY A 73 34.56 9.11 -16.26
N PRO A 74 35.32 7.99 -16.27
CA PRO A 74 34.75 6.68 -16.54
C PRO A 74 33.53 6.45 -15.64
N THR A 75 32.41 6.11 -16.25
CA THR A 75 31.14 5.82 -15.57
C THR A 75 31.30 4.53 -14.77
N ILE A 76 31.90 4.61 -13.60
CA ILE A 76 31.96 3.50 -12.66
C ILE A 76 30.57 3.43 -12.02
N GLN A 77 29.76 2.48 -12.48
CA GLN A 77 28.49 2.17 -11.83
C GLN A 77 28.79 1.65 -10.41
N PRO A 78 28.24 2.26 -9.36
CA PRO A 78 28.31 1.66 -8.03
C PRO A 78 27.70 0.27 -8.11
N GLN A 79 28.44 -0.75 -7.70
CA GLN A 79 27.92 -2.10 -7.62
C GLN A 79 26.82 -2.09 -6.54
N ILE A 80 25.56 -2.09 -6.97
CA ILE A 80 24.42 -2.13 -6.06
C ILE A 80 24.43 -3.52 -5.44
N LEU A 81 24.86 -3.61 -4.19
CA LEU A 81 24.70 -4.83 -3.39
C LEU A 81 23.21 -4.99 -3.09
N GLU A 82 22.55 -5.85 -3.85
CA GLU A 82 21.16 -6.22 -3.62
C GLU A 82 21.11 -7.25 -2.49
N TYR A 83 20.59 -6.83 -1.35
CA TYR A 83 20.21 -7.74 -0.26
C TYR A 83 18.70 -7.98 -0.37
N PRO A 84 18.25 -9.12 -0.92
CA PRO A 84 16.83 -9.42 -0.97
C PRO A 84 16.25 -9.47 0.45
N LEU A 85 14.97 -9.09 0.59
CA LEU A 85 14.27 -9.16 1.86
C LEU A 85 14.10 -10.63 2.25
N ASP A 86 14.47 -10.99 3.47
CA ASP A 86 14.22 -12.33 4.01
C ASP A 86 12.94 -12.33 4.85
N CYS A 87 11.81 -12.25 4.17
CA CYS A 87 10.51 -12.25 4.83
C CYS A 87 10.18 -13.59 5.50
N ALA A 88 10.79 -14.69 5.06
CA ALA A 88 10.60 -15.99 5.69
C ALA A 88 11.27 -16.02 7.07
N ALA A 89 12.54 -15.62 7.17
CA ALA A 89 13.26 -15.54 8.44
C ALA A 89 12.64 -14.50 9.39
N TRP A 90 12.18 -13.37 8.85
CA TRP A 90 11.48 -12.37 9.64
C TRP A 90 10.14 -12.89 10.18
N ASN A 91 9.32 -13.55 9.37
CA ASN A 91 8.03 -14.09 9.83
C ASN A 91 8.19 -15.19 10.88
N GLN A 92 9.29 -15.94 10.85
CA GLN A 92 9.60 -16.97 11.85
C GLN A 92 10.10 -16.39 13.17
N SER A 93 10.96 -15.38 13.10
CA SER A 93 11.66 -14.88 14.29
C SER A 93 11.07 -13.59 14.86
N ASN A 94 10.36 -12.80 14.05
CA ASN A 94 10.04 -11.38 14.30
C ASN A 94 11.26 -10.57 14.77
N THR A 95 12.44 -10.98 14.35
CA THR A 95 13.70 -10.31 14.67
C THR A 95 14.41 -9.91 13.41
N CYS A 96 15.10 -8.77 13.50
CA CYS A 96 15.80 -8.24 12.35
C CYS A 96 16.95 -9.17 11.95
N PRO A 97 17.15 -9.43 10.65
CA PRO A 97 18.22 -10.30 10.20
C PRO A 97 19.59 -9.83 10.67
N ARG A 98 20.41 -10.76 11.16
CA ARG A 98 21.79 -10.48 11.61
C ARG A 98 22.83 -10.65 10.51
N ASN A 99 22.40 -11.07 9.32
CA ASN A 99 23.25 -11.31 8.15
C ASN A 99 23.53 -10.03 7.35
N TYR A 100 23.01 -8.88 7.77
CA TYR A 100 23.37 -7.62 7.15
C TYR A 100 24.86 -7.35 7.31
N PRO A 101 25.52 -6.82 6.26
CA PRO A 101 26.92 -6.45 6.37
C PRO A 101 27.09 -5.44 7.50
N THR A 102 28.13 -5.62 8.31
CA THR A 102 28.47 -4.68 9.40
C THR A 102 29.65 -3.79 9.02
N SER A 103 30.30 -4.06 7.88
CA SER A 103 31.45 -3.31 7.42
C SER A 103 31.33 -2.96 5.94
N TYR A 104 31.67 -1.71 5.62
CA TYR A 104 31.73 -1.20 4.26
C TYR A 104 33.19 -1.08 3.78
N LYS A 105 33.54 -1.81 2.72
CA LYS A 105 34.79 -1.62 1.96
C LYS A 105 34.44 -1.11 0.54
N PRO A 106 34.65 0.18 0.23
CA PRO A 106 34.40 0.67 -1.11
C PRO A 106 35.39 0.05 -2.09
N LEU A 107 34.87 -0.57 -3.16
CA LEU A 107 35.69 -1.16 -4.23
C LEU A 107 36.43 -0.10 -5.07
N ASN A 108 35.99 1.16 -5.04
CA ASN A 108 36.66 2.31 -5.64
C ASN A 108 36.31 3.61 -4.89
N PRO A 109 37.25 4.27 -4.20
CA PRO A 109 37.00 5.56 -3.57
C PRO A 109 36.84 6.66 -4.64
N ASN A 110 35.63 7.15 -4.84
CA ASN A 110 35.37 8.29 -5.71
C ASN A 110 35.68 9.61 -4.97
N ASN A 111 36.54 10.46 -5.55
CA ASN A 111 36.86 11.80 -5.06
C ASN A 111 35.84 12.88 -5.48
N LEU A 112 34.58 12.50 -5.73
CA LEU A 112 33.55 13.44 -6.17
C LEU A 112 33.04 14.27 -4.99
N THR A 113 33.04 15.60 -5.13
CA THR A 113 32.46 16.51 -4.14
C THR A 113 30.93 16.46 -4.19
N CYS A 114 30.30 16.40 -3.01
CA CYS A 114 28.84 16.47 -2.87
C CYS A 114 28.26 17.77 -3.48
N PRO A 115 27.00 17.76 -3.93
CA PRO A 115 26.31 18.96 -4.40
C PRO A 115 26.32 20.11 -3.40
N GLU A 116 26.39 21.35 -3.89
CA GLU A 116 26.53 22.56 -3.05
C GLU A 116 25.39 22.76 -2.02
N TYR A 117 24.18 22.25 -2.31
CA TYR A 117 23.05 22.38 -1.38
C TYR A 117 23.25 21.62 -0.06
N PHE A 118 24.21 20.69 0.02
CA PHE A 118 24.56 19.98 1.25
C PHE A 118 25.04 20.92 2.35
N ARG A 119 25.60 22.09 1.99
CA ARG A 119 26.05 23.07 2.99
C ARG A 119 24.94 23.57 3.90
N TRP A 120 23.68 23.50 3.46
CA TRP A 120 22.53 23.89 4.26
C TRP A 120 22.31 23.03 5.50
N ILE A 121 22.86 21.80 5.54
CA ILE A 121 22.91 20.97 6.74
C ILE A 121 23.53 21.74 7.91
N HIS A 122 24.62 22.47 7.67
CA HIS A 122 25.30 23.20 8.73
C HIS A 122 24.50 24.40 9.25
N GLU A 123 23.71 25.04 8.39
CA GLU A 123 22.83 26.13 8.81
C GLU A 123 21.61 25.61 9.58
N ASP A 124 21.03 24.47 9.18
CA ASP A 124 19.92 23.85 9.90
C ASP A 124 20.34 23.36 11.30
N LEU A 125 21.58 22.91 11.46
CA LEU A 125 22.14 22.44 12.73
C LEU A 125 22.80 23.54 13.58
N LYS A 126 22.97 24.75 13.01
CA LYS A 126 23.60 25.90 13.66
C LYS A 126 23.04 26.25 15.05
N PRO A 127 21.73 26.15 15.32
CA PRO A 127 21.19 26.51 16.64
C PRO A 127 21.80 25.72 17.81
N TRP A 128 22.36 24.53 17.55
CA TRP A 128 22.97 23.67 18.57
C TRP A 128 24.49 23.59 18.47
N LYS A 129 25.12 24.32 17.53
CA LYS A 129 26.57 24.20 17.27
C LYS A 129 27.43 24.51 18.50
N GLU A 130 27.03 25.51 19.29
CA GLU A 130 27.79 25.96 20.46
C GLU A 130 27.37 25.22 21.74
N THR A 131 26.07 25.03 21.95
CA THR A 131 25.53 24.45 23.19
C THR A 131 25.51 22.92 23.17
N GLY A 132 25.50 22.31 22.00
CA GLY A 132 25.09 20.92 21.81
C GLY A 132 23.59 20.69 22.07
N ILE A 133 23.20 19.42 22.01
CA ILE A 133 21.85 18.91 22.24
C ILE A 133 21.85 18.08 23.52
N THR A 134 21.11 18.51 24.53
CA THR A 134 20.91 17.73 25.77
C THR A 134 19.70 16.82 25.66
N SER A 135 19.65 15.77 26.50
CA SER A 135 18.49 14.88 26.57
C SER A 135 17.19 15.63 26.92
N GLU A 136 17.27 16.64 27.80
CA GLU A 136 16.12 17.48 28.14
C GLU A 136 15.58 18.27 26.93
N MET A 137 16.47 18.80 26.07
CA MET A 137 16.05 19.48 24.83
C MET A 137 15.38 18.51 23.87
N LEU A 138 15.90 17.28 23.74
CA LEU A 138 15.29 16.24 22.91
C LEU A 138 13.87 15.92 23.40
N GLU A 139 13.68 15.71 24.71
CA GLU A 139 12.38 15.38 25.30
C GLU A 139 11.33 16.49 25.11
N LYS A 140 11.73 17.77 25.09
CA LYS A 140 10.82 18.88 24.72
C LYS A 140 10.23 18.72 23.31
N GLY A 141 10.90 18.00 22.42
CA GLY A 141 10.43 17.67 21.07
C GLY A 141 9.26 16.68 21.05
N LYS A 142 9.12 15.81 22.07
CA LYS A 142 8.07 14.78 22.18
C LYS A 142 6.66 15.36 22.05
N ARG A 143 6.44 16.60 22.51
CA ARG A 143 5.13 17.29 22.39
C ARG A 143 4.67 17.46 20.94
N HIS A 144 5.60 17.55 19.99
CA HIS A 144 5.32 17.75 18.56
C HIS A 144 5.58 16.50 17.72
N ALA A 145 6.61 15.74 18.07
CA ALA A 145 7.02 14.55 17.34
C ALA A 145 5.92 13.49 17.26
N HIS A 146 5.86 12.79 16.14
CA HIS A 146 5.03 11.60 15.98
C HIS A 146 5.76 10.35 16.42
N PHE A 147 7.08 10.32 16.29
CA PHE A 147 7.92 9.22 16.75
C PHE A 147 9.32 9.69 17.14
N ARG A 148 9.98 8.86 17.95
CA ARG A 148 11.42 8.89 18.21
C ARG A 148 12.07 7.72 17.50
N LEU A 149 13.22 7.96 16.89
CA LEU A 149 14.03 6.95 16.23
C LEU A 149 15.44 6.98 16.80
N ILE A 150 15.98 5.81 17.12
CA ILE A 150 17.29 5.63 17.73
C ILE A 150 18.12 4.77 16.79
N ILE A 151 19.33 5.20 16.47
CA ILE A 151 20.33 4.34 15.83
C ILE A 151 21.35 4.00 16.92
N LEU A 152 21.56 2.72 17.18
CA LEU A 152 22.50 2.24 18.18
C LEU A 152 23.19 0.98 17.67
N ASP A 153 24.52 1.01 17.58
CA ASP A 153 25.39 -0.09 17.16
C ASP A 153 24.96 -0.71 15.81
N GLY A 154 24.63 0.15 14.85
CA GLY A 154 24.20 -0.26 13.50
C GLY A 154 22.78 -0.83 13.43
N LYS A 155 22.00 -0.75 14.52
CA LYS A 155 20.59 -1.12 14.57
C LYS A 155 19.71 0.11 14.72
N ILE A 156 18.44 -0.02 14.37
CA ILE A 156 17.47 1.07 14.47
C ILE A 156 16.34 0.65 15.39
N TYR A 157 15.92 1.56 16.26
CA TYR A 157 14.79 1.40 17.15
C TYR A 157 13.79 2.54 16.94
N PHE A 158 12.52 2.24 17.13
CA PHE A 158 11.41 3.15 16.89
C PHE A 158 10.47 3.15 18.10
N GLU A 159 10.22 4.34 18.65
CA GLU A 159 9.22 4.58 19.69
C GLU A 159 8.12 5.47 19.09
N LYS A 160 6.90 4.94 19.05
CA LYS A 160 5.72 5.66 18.55
C LYS A 160 5.13 6.53 19.65
N TYR A 161 4.79 7.78 19.32
CA TYR A 161 4.01 8.63 20.22
C TYR A 161 2.52 8.62 19.89
N ASN A 162 1.70 9.02 20.86
CA ASN A 162 0.25 9.07 20.74
C ASN A 162 -0.23 10.26 19.87
N LYS A 163 0.21 10.29 18.60
CA LYS A 163 -0.24 11.21 17.56
C LYS A 163 -0.60 10.43 16.30
N LYS A 164 -1.60 10.91 15.56
CA LYS A 164 -2.03 10.28 14.30
C LYS A 164 -1.04 10.60 13.19
N PHE A 165 -0.57 9.57 12.49
CA PHE A 165 0.23 9.77 11.29
C PHE A 165 -0.64 10.23 10.13
N ILE A 166 -0.11 11.17 9.33
CA ILE A 166 -0.70 11.48 8.02
C ILE A 166 -0.20 10.40 7.05
N GLN A 167 -1.11 9.58 6.52
CA GLN A 167 -0.81 8.66 5.42
C GLN A 167 0.38 7.72 5.75
N THR A 168 1.03 7.18 4.73
CA THR A 168 2.21 6.30 4.81
C THR A 168 3.54 7.05 5.00
N ARG A 169 3.53 8.36 5.28
CA ARG A 169 4.74 9.21 5.33
C ARG A 169 5.80 8.71 6.31
N HIS A 170 5.38 8.36 7.51
CA HIS A 170 6.24 7.80 8.56
C HIS A 170 6.92 6.51 8.11
N LEU A 171 6.18 5.59 7.47
CA LEU A 171 6.71 4.31 6.97
C LEU A 171 7.81 4.53 5.92
N TYR A 172 7.54 5.34 4.89
CA TYR A 172 8.52 5.63 3.85
C TYR A 172 9.73 6.43 4.36
N THR A 173 9.55 7.27 5.38
CA THR A 173 10.66 7.96 6.06
C THR A 173 11.56 6.97 6.79
N MET A 174 10.97 6.08 7.59
CA MET A 174 11.71 5.02 8.29
C MET A 174 12.37 4.06 7.30
N TYR A 175 11.67 3.70 6.21
CA TYR A 175 12.22 2.86 5.16
C TYR A 175 13.45 3.49 4.52
N GLY A 176 13.43 4.80 4.25
CA GLY A 176 14.59 5.51 3.72
C GLY A 176 15.80 5.48 4.64
N ILE A 177 15.60 5.63 5.95
CA ILE A 177 16.68 5.54 6.95
C ILE A 177 17.20 4.10 7.05
N VAL A 178 16.32 3.09 7.06
CA VAL A 178 16.71 1.68 7.02
C VAL A 178 17.54 1.36 5.76
N GLN A 179 17.15 1.85 4.59
CA GLN A 179 17.92 1.66 3.36
C GLN A 179 19.28 2.37 3.43
N LEU A 180 19.37 3.51 4.13
CA LEU A 180 20.64 4.19 4.35
C LEU A 180 21.64 3.34 5.12
N LEU A 181 21.20 2.61 6.16
CA LEU A 181 22.08 1.71 6.91
C LEU A 181 22.61 0.57 6.03
N ARG A 182 21.76 0.06 5.12
CA ARG A 182 22.17 -0.96 4.15
C ARG A 182 23.12 -0.40 3.08
N TRP A 183 22.96 0.87 2.73
CA TRP A 183 23.82 1.56 1.77
C TRP A 183 25.18 1.93 2.39
N TYR A 184 25.20 2.29 3.67
CA TYR A 184 26.40 2.62 4.44
C TYR A 184 26.58 1.77 5.72
N PRO A 185 26.82 0.45 5.58
CA PRO A 185 26.86 -0.44 6.75
C PRO A 185 28.01 -0.11 7.70
N GLY A 186 27.69 0.03 8.99
CA GLY A 186 28.64 0.35 10.06
C GLY A 186 29.21 1.77 10.02
N LYS A 187 28.64 2.68 9.22
CA LYS A 187 29.15 4.06 9.08
C LYS A 187 28.30 5.12 9.75
N LEU A 188 27.05 4.83 10.10
CA LEU A 188 26.19 5.76 10.83
C LEU A 188 26.50 5.72 12.33
N PRO A 189 26.62 6.88 12.99
CA PRO A 189 26.91 6.93 14.43
C PRO A 189 25.67 6.62 15.26
N ASN A 190 25.90 6.34 16.55
CA ASN A 190 24.84 6.23 17.53
C ASN A 190 24.16 7.60 17.71
N LEU A 191 22.83 7.66 17.58
CA LEU A 191 22.06 8.90 17.68
C LEU A 191 20.58 8.67 18.02
N GLU A 192 19.89 9.72 18.44
CA GLU A 192 18.43 9.74 18.60
C GLU A 192 17.81 10.95 17.93
N ILE A 193 16.67 10.77 17.27
CA ILE A 193 15.93 11.85 16.61
C ILE A 193 14.47 11.86 17.02
N MET A 194 13.89 13.05 17.12
CA MET A 194 12.46 13.29 17.22
C MET A 194 11.95 13.73 15.84
N PHE A 195 10.93 13.05 15.31
CA PHE A 195 10.45 13.31 13.95
C PHE A 195 8.96 13.71 13.94
N ASP A 196 8.64 14.81 13.26
CA ASP A 196 7.28 15.24 13.00
C ASP A 196 6.94 15.13 11.50
N THR A 197 5.95 14.28 11.19
CA THR A 197 5.51 13.99 9.81
C THR A 197 4.46 14.96 9.25
N ASN A 198 4.09 16.00 9.99
CA ASN A 198 3.12 17.01 9.53
C ASN A 198 3.72 17.95 8.47
N ASP A 199 2.87 18.82 7.92
CA ASP A 199 3.24 19.78 6.89
C ASP A 199 3.93 21.06 7.41
N ARG A 200 3.53 21.63 8.56
CA ARG A 200 4.00 22.98 8.96
C ARG A 200 5.02 22.99 10.08
N PRO A 201 6.13 23.74 9.96
CA PRO A 201 7.14 23.82 11.01
C PRO A 201 6.54 24.39 12.30
N VAL A 202 7.07 23.93 13.44
CA VAL A 202 6.46 24.17 14.76
C VAL A 202 7.44 24.73 15.79
N VAL A 203 8.75 24.63 15.56
CA VAL A 203 9.76 25.13 16.50
C VAL A 203 10.09 26.57 16.16
N ARG A 204 9.32 27.52 16.69
CA ARG A 204 9.48 28.94 16.35
C ARG A 204 10.74 29.53 16.97
N SER A 205 11.58 30.16 16.16
CA SER A 205 12.85 30.74 16.61
C SER A 205 12.68 31.83 17.69
N LYS A 206 11.59 32.58 17.62
CA LYS A 206 11.26 33.64 18.61
C LYS A 206 11.07 33.11 20.04
N ASP A 207 10.69 31.84 20.19
CA ASP A 207 10.41 31.24 21.50
C ASP A 207 11.72 30.83 22.22
N TYR A 208 12.87 30.87 21.53
CA TYR A 208 14.17 30.39 22.02
C TYR A 208 15.28 31.46 21.90
N GLN A 209 14.92 32.74 22.03
CA GLN A 209 15.89 33.84 21.97
C GLN A 209 16.63 34.07 23.29
N GLN A 210 16.17 33.49 24.40
CA GLN A 210 16.79 33.67 25.70
C GLN A 210 17.98 32.72 25.91
N PRO A 211 19.02 33.14 26.67
CA PRO A 211 20.09 32.25 27.11
C PRO A 211 19.51 31.00 27.80
N ASN A 212 20.07 29.82 27.52
CA ASN A 212 19.65 28.52 28.05
C ASN A 212 18.26 28.02 27.62
N SER A 213 17.57 28.67 26.68
CA SER A 213 16.24 28.23 26.23
C SER A 213 16.26 27.01 25.29
N GLY A 214 17.41 26.65 24.71
CA GLY A 214 17.69 25.38 24.04
C GLY A 214 16.55 24.81 23.18
N PRO A 215 16.44 25.16 21.88
CA PRO A 215 15.33 24.69 21.06
C PRO A 215 15.32 23.16 20.94
N PRO A 216 14.15 22.51 20.93
CA PRO A 216 14.07 21.07 20.71
C PRO A 216 14.48 20.72 19.28
N PRO A 217 15.42 19.77 19.06
CA PRO A 217 15.76 19.30 17.73
C PRO A 217 14.61 18.43 17.18
N LEU A 218 13.89 18.95 16.21
CA LEU A 218 12.74 18.28 15.59
C LEU A 218 12.94 18.18 14.08
N PHE A 219 13.01 16.94 13.58
CA PHE A 219 13.13 16.66 12.15
C PHE A 219 11.78 16.75 11.46
N ARG A 220 11.76 17.41 10.30
CA ARG A 220 10.59 17.63 9.45
C ARG A 220 10.99 17.73 7.99
N TYR A 221 10.02 17.73 7.10
CA TYR A 221 10.28 17.79 5.66
C TYR A 221 10.43 19.21 5.09
N CYS A 222 10.06 20.24 5.87
CA CYS A 222 10.34 21.63 5.54
C CYS A 222 10.50 22.50 6.78
N SER A 223 11.04 23.70 6.56
CA SER A 223 11.09 24.79 7.53
C SER A 223 10.76 26.13 6.88
N ASP A 224 10.72 27.21 7.68
CA ASP A 224 10.67 28.59 7.22
C ASP A 224 11.66 29.46 8.02
N TRP A 225 11.88 30.71 7.62
CA TRP A 225 12.86 31.59 8.27
C TRP A 225 12.47 32.00 9.71
N HIS A 226 11.28 31.62 10.18
CA HIS A 226 10.81 31.85 11.54
C HIS A 226 10.86 30.59 12.41
N SER A 227 11.39 29.50 11.86
CA SER A 227 11.35 28.18 12.48
C SER A 227 12.74 27.54 12.51
N LEU A 228 12.95 26.62 13.45
CA LEU A 228 14.23 25.94 13.71
C LEU A 228 14.16 24.43 13.47
N ASP A 229 13.08 23.96 12.84
CA ASP A 229 12.89 22.56 12.50
C ASP A 229 13.98 22.10 11.50
N ILE A 230 14.54 20.91 11.73
CA ILE A 230 15.65 20.34 10.94
C ILE A 230 15.07 19.71 9.67
N VAL A 231 15.52 20.15 8.50
CA VAL A 231 14.94 19.74 7.23
C VAL A 231 15.52 18.40 6.75
N PHE A 232 14.63 17.46 6.44
CA PHE A 232 14.93 16.09 6.02
C PHE A 232 14.32 15.81 4.64
N PRO A 233 14.98 15.03 3.76
CA PRO A 233 14.41 14.62 2.47
C PRO A 233 13.04 13.95 2.62
N ASP A 234 12.05 14.37 1.82
CA ASP A 234 10.68 13.93 2.01
C ASP A 234 10.45 12.44 1.69
N TRP A 235 9.39 11.87 2.25
CA TRP A 235 9.08 10.44 2.13
C TRP A 235 8.92 9.96 0.67
N SER A 236 8.53 10.85 -0.26
CA SER A 236 8.22 10.46 -1.63
C SER A 236 9.43 10.04 -2.47
N PHE A 237 10.66 10.19 -1.97
CA PHE A 237 11.83 9.57 -2.62
C PHE A 237 11.76 8.04 -2.66
N TRP A 238 11.19 7.42 -1.63
CA TRP A 238 10.99 5.97 -1.57
C TRP A 238 9.59 5.55 -2.01
N GLY A 239 8.66 6.49 -2.09
CA GLY A 239 7.34 6.30 -2.66
C GLY A 239 6.28 7.12 -1.93
N TRP A 240 5.13 7.27 -2.55
CA TRP A 240 3.97 7.84 -1.88
C TRP A 240 2.75 7.07 -2.31
N ALA A 241 2.31 6.23 -1.38
CA ALA A 241 1.31 5.26 -1.71
C ALA A 241 0.04 6.00 -2.17
N GLU A 242 -0.56 6.82 -1.34
CA GLU A 242 -1.87 7.43 -1.54
C GLU A 242 -2.06 8.24 -2.85
N THR A 243 -0.98 8.60 -3.55
CA THR A 243 -1.01 9.31 -4.84
C THR A 243 -0.43 8.52 -6.02
N ASN A 244 -0.14 7.22 -5.86
CA ASN A 244 0.46 6.34 -6.87
C ASN A 244 1.78 6.90 -7.44
N ILE A 245 2.59 7.50 -6.57
CA ILE A 245 3.93 7.97 -6.93
C ILE A 245 4.92 6.86 -6.58
N ARG A 246 5.56 6.33 -7.62
CA ARG A 246 6.60 5.29 -7.52
C ARG A 246 7.90 5.85 -6.91
N PRO A 247 8.83 4.97 -6.47
CA PRO A 247 10.14 5.40 -5.98
C PRO A 247 10.88 6.27 -6.99
N TRP A 248 11.67 7.21 -6.48
CA TRP A 248 12.31 8.26 -7.28
C TRP A 248 13.16 7.72 -8.44
N ARG A 249 13.93 6.64 -8.24
CA ARG A 249 14.71 5.99 -9.32
C ARG A 249 13.88 5.61 -10.54
N SER A 250 12.62 5.25 -10.33
CA SER A 250 11.70 4.86 -11.40
C SER A 250 11.08 6.11 -12.04
N VAL A 251 10.48 6.98 -11.23
CA VAL A 251 9.77 8.17 -11.73
C VAL A 251 10.69 9.11 -12.51
N ILE A 252 11.93 9.31 -12.06
CA ILE A 252 12.84 10.25 -12.73
C ILE A 252 13.24 9.76 -14.14
N LYS A 253 13.36 8.44 -14.33
CA LYS A 253 13.60 7.83 -15.66
C LYS A 253 12.41 8.06 -16.58
N ASP A 254 11.20 7.86 -16.06
CA ASP A 254 9.98 8.02 -16.86
C ASP A 254 9.73 9.48 -17.23
N ILE A 255 10.02 10.44 -16.35
CA ILE A 255 9.98 11.87 -16.68
C ILE A 255 11.05 12.21 -17.73
N LYS A 256 12.26 11.66 -17.60
CA LYS A 256 13.33 11.85 -18.60
C LYS A 256 12.93 11.33 -19.98
N GLU A 257 12.21 10.22 -20.04
CA GLU A 257 11.63 9.69 -21.29
C GLU A 257 10.45 10.55 -21.77
N GLY A 258 9.58 10.97 -20.85
CA GLY A 258 8.47 11.90 -21.12
C GLY A 258 8.93 13.19 -21.78
N ASN A 259 10.08 13.74 -21.35
CA ASN A 259 10.68 14.93 -21.93
C ASN A 259 11.02 14.79 -23.43
N LYS A 260 11.34 13.58 -23.89
CA LYS A 260 11.72 13.31 -25.28
C LYS A 260 10.52 13.22 -26.22
N ARG A 261 9.31 13.04 -25.69
CA ARG A 261 8.08 12.84 -26.49
C ARG A 261 7.70 14.07 -27.32
N THR A 262 8.07 15.26 -26.86
CA THR A 262 7.81 16.53 -27.56
C THR A 262 9.02 17.42 -27.43
N LYS A 263 9.59 17.83 -28.57
CA LYS A 263 10.70 18.80 -28.59
C LYS A 263 10.27 20.05 -27.85
N TRP A 264 11.17 20.67 -27.08
CA TRP A 264 10.81 21.79 -26.22
C TRP A 264 10.11 22.93 -26.98
N LYS A 265 10.61 23.26 -28.17
CA LYS A 265 10.03 24.30 -29.05
C LYS A 265 8.61 24.01 -29.52
N ASP A 266 8.21 22.73 -29.57
CA ASP A 266 6.88 22.29 -30.01
C ASP A 266 5.87 22.18 -28.86
N ARG A 267 6.31 22.39 -27.61
CA ARG A 267 5.44 22.35 -26.43
C ARG A 267 4.48 23.53 -26.41
N VAL A 268 3.33 23.34 -25.73
CA VAL A 268 2.30 24.38 -25.60
C VAL A 268 2.89 25.63 -24.94
N PRO A 269 2.78 26.82 -25.55
CA PRO A 269 3.50 28.02 -25.11
C PRO A 269 2.83 28.77 -23.95
N PHE A 270 2.14 28.04 -23.07
CA PHE A 270 1.43 28.56 -21.89
C PHE A 270 2.07 28.03 -20.60
N ALA A 271 1.89 28.77 -19.50
CA ALA A 271 2.25 28.28 -18.19
C ALA A 271 1.19 27.35 -17.62
N TYR A 272 1.60 26.13 -17.26
CA TYR A 272 0.68 25.08 -16.83
C TYR A 272 0.77 24.81 -15.34
N TRP A 273 -0.39 24.64 -14.71
CA TRP A 273 -0.51 24.11 -13.35
C TRP A 273 -1.71 23.18 -13.23
N LYS A 274 -1.55 22.07 -12.51
CA LYS A 274 -2.64 21.19 -12.11
C LYS A 274 -2.46 20.80 -10.65
N GLY A 275 -3.46 21.07 -9.81
CA GLY A 275 -3.36 20.81 -8.38
C GLY A 275 -4.66 21.09 -7.63
N ASN A 276 -4.72 20.71 -6.35
CA ASN A 276 -5.88 21.01 -5.51
C ASN A 276 -5.80 22.47 -5.01
N PRO A 277 -6.72 23.37 -5.38
CA PRO A 277 -6.68 24.76 -4.96
C PRO A 277 -7.25 24.99 -3.55
N HIS A 278 -7.94 24.02 -2.98
CA HIS A 278 -8.65 24.15 -1.69
C HIS A 278 -7.74 23.97 -0.47
N VAL A 279 -6.49 23.52 -0.66
CA VAL A 279 -5.55 23.28 0.45
C VAL A 279 -4.84 24.55 0.93
N SER A 280 -4.95 25.68 0.22
CA SER A 280 -4.25 26.91 0.61
C SER A 280 -4.83 28.16 -0.04
N PRO A 281 -4.92 29.30 0.68
CA PRO A 281 -5.35 30.57 0.10
C PRO A 281 -4.55 30.99 -1.14
N ILE A 282 -3.23 30.73 -1.17
CA ILE A 282 -2.38 31.11 -2.31
C ILE A 282 -2.73 30.35 -3.59
N ARG A 283 -3.14 29.07 -3.50
CA ARG A 283 -3.61 28.29 -4.65
C ARG A 283 -5.00 28.70 -5.11
N LYS A 284 -5.89 28.98 -4.16
CA LYS A 284 -7.21 29.54 -4.48
C LYS A 284 -7.07 30.88 -5.21
N ASP A 285 -6.12 31.71 -4.81
CA ASP A 285 -5.82 32.97 -5.47
C ASP A 285 -5.17 32.76 -6.86
N LEU A 286 -4.26 31.79 -7.01
CA LEU A 286 -3.66 31.43 -8.31
C LEU A 286 -4.73 31.11 -9.36
N MET A 287 -5.84 30.47 -9.00
CA MET A 287 -6.91 30.13 -9.95
C MET A 287 -7.53 31.35 -10.64
N LYS A 288 -7.40 32.57 -10.08
CA LYS A 288 -7.84 33.82 -10.74
C LYS A 288 -6.99 34.18 -11.96
N CYS A 289 -5.81 33.59 -12.11
CA CYS A 289 -4.92 33.83 -13.24
C CYS A 289 -5.28 32.96 -14.46
N ASN A 290 -6.26 32.05 -14.35
CA ASN A 290 -6.62 31.16 -15.45
C ASN A 290 -7.16 31.94 -16.65
N VAL A 291 -6.97 31.39 -17.86
CA VAL A 291 -7.52 32.01 -19.07
C VAL A 291 -9.06 32.05 -19.03
N THR A 292 -9.63 33.18 -19.44
CA THR A 292 -11.08 33.41 -19.59
C THR A 292 -11.35 34.22 -20.85
N ASP A 293 -12.61 34.26 -21.30
CA ASP A 293 -13.02 35.06 -22.48
C ASP A 293 -12.69 36.55 -22.35
N LYS A 294 -12.57 37.06 -21.13
CA LYS A 294 -12.32 38.49 -20.84
C LYS A 294 -10.86 38.78 -20.50
N GLN A 295 -10.08 37.77 -20.10
CA GLN A 295 -8.74 37.98 -19.56
C GLN A 295 -7.85 36.77 -19.83
N ASN A 296 -6.73 37.03 -20.52
CA ASN A 296 -5.71 36.03 -20.77
C ASN A 296 -4.38 36.43 -20.10
N PHE A 297 -3.91 35.59 -19.18
CA PHE A 297 -2.62 35.72 -18.51
C PHE A 297 -1.57 34.72 -19.04
N ASP A 298 -1.88 34.04 -20.13
CA ASP A 298 -1.04 33.00 -20.73
C ASP A 298 -0.77 31.81 -19.78
N THR A 299 -1.76 31.51 -18.91
CA THR A 299 -1.73 30.37 -17.99
C THR A 299 -2.91 29.42 -18.21
N LEU A 300 -2.67 28.12 -18.03
CA LEU A 300 -3.65 27.04 -18.06
C LEU A 300 -3.64 26.34 -16.71
N LEU A 301 -4.68 26.57 -15.92
CA LEU A 301 -4.79 26.11 -14.53
C LEU A 301 -5.94 25.11 -14.39
N TYR A 302 -5.64 23.93 -13.86
CA TYR A 302 -6.59 22.84 -13.74
C TYR A 302 -6.72 22.37 -12.29
N VAL A 303 -7.94 22.02 -11.90
CA VAL A 303 -8.22 21.44 -10.58
C VAL A 303 -7.84 19.96 -10.58
N GLN A 304 -7.04 19.55 -9.61
CA GLN A 304 -6.70 18.15 -9.35
C GLN A 304 -7.54 17.62 -8.19
N ASP A 305 -8.45 16.70 -8.50
CA ASP A 305 -9.17 15.91 -7.50
C ASP A 305 -8.49 14.54 -7.35
N TRP A 306 -7.79 14.33 -6.23
CA TRP A 306 -7.10 13.07 -5.95
C TRP A 306 -8.05 11.90 -5.70
N VAL A 307 -9.28 12.17 -5.23
CA VAL A 307 -10.31 11.14 -5.04
C VAL A 307 -10.81 10.67 -6.40
N ASP A 308 -11.04 11.57 -7.35
CA ASP A 308 -11.38 11.21 -8.73
C ASP A 308 -10.25 10.44 -9.43
N GLN A 309 -9.00 10.91 -9.31
CA GLN A 309 -7.87 10.23 -9.93
C GLN A 309 -7.65 8.83 -9.39
N SER A 310 -7.84 8.62 -8.08
CA SER A 310 -7.74 7.28 -7.49
C SER A 310 -8.74 6.30 -8.11
N LYS A 311 -9.96 6.77 -8.44
CA LYS A 311 -11.00 5.96 -9.12
C LYS A 311 -10.65 5.67 -10.57
N LYS A 312 -10.00 6.61 -11.25
CA LYS A 312 -9.58 6.50 -12.66
C LYS A 312 -8.21 5.84 -12.86
N GLY A 313 -7.56 5.38 -11.79
CA GLY A 313 -6.24 4.76 -11.85
C GLY A 313 -5.12 5.74 -12.22
N TYR A 314 -5.26 7.02 -11.86
CA TYR A 314 -4.24 8.06 -12.00
C TYR A 314 -3.72 8.33 -13.42
N LYS A 315 -4.40 7.82 -14.47
CA LYS A 315 -3.95 7.95 -15.87
C LYS A 315 -3.72 9.41 -16.29
N GLU A 316 -4.52 10.34 -15.77
CA GLU A 316 -4.42 11.78 -16.06
C GLU A 316 -3.48 12.54 -15.11
N SER A 317 -2.82 11.84 -14.19
CA SER A 317 -1.89 12.40 -13.21
C SER A 317 -0.50 11.76 -13.29
N ASP A 318 -0.26 10.89 -14.28
CA ASP A 318 1.06 10.33 -14.55
C ASP A 318 2.05 11.45 -14.85
N LEU A 319 3.09 11.57 -14.01
CA LEU A 319 4.07 12.64 -14.04
C LEU A 319 4.85 12.69 -15.35
N ALA A 320 5.11 11.52 -15.97
CA ALA A 320 5.80 11.44 -17.25
C ALA A 320 4.99 12.06 -18.42
N ASN A 321 3.66 12.13 -18.28
CA ASN A 321 2.77 12.74 -19.27
C ASN A 321 2.62 14.26 -19.11
N GLN A 322 3.23 14.87 -18.09
CA GLN A 322 2.97 16.27 -17.75
C GLN A 322 3.97 17.27 -18.34
N CYS A 323 5.00 16.81 -19.06
CA CYS A 323 6.05 17.64 -19.64
C CYS A 323 5.69 18.17 -21.05
N THR A 324 4.46 18.61 -21.23
CA THR A 324 3.87 19.00 -22.54
C THR A 324 3.79 20.50 -22.78
N HIS A 325 4.08 21.31 -21.76
CA HIS A 325 3.97 22.77 -21.79
C HIS A 325 5.35 23.40 -21.62
N ARG A 326 5.61 24.53 -22.29
CA ARG A 326 6.89 25.23 -22.20
C ARG A 326 7.18 25.68 -20.77
N TYR A 327 6.17 26.11 -20.02
CA TYR A 327 6.35 26.59 -18.65
C TYR A 327 5.49 25.81 -17.67
N LYS A 328 6.03 25.55 -16.48
CA LYS A 328 5.32 24.90 -15.38
C LYS A 328 5.27 25.83 -14.19
N ILE A 329 4.19 25.85 -13.41
CA ILE A 329 4.08 26.73 -12.24
C ILE A 329 4.33 25.91 -10.98
N TYR A 330 5.17 26.43 -10.08
CA TYR A 330 5.26 25.94 -8.70
C TYR A 330 4.56 26.92 -7.75
N VAL A 331 3.72 26.38 -6.88
CA VAL A 331 3.06 27.12 -5.80
C VAL A 331 2.84 26.22 -4.58
N GLU A 332 3.06 26.79 -3.41
CA GLU A 332 2.91 26.13 -2.12
C GLU A 332 1.48 25.62 -1.86
N GLY A 333 1.39 24.59 -1.04
CA GLY A 333 0.13 24.03 -0.55
C GLY A 333 -0.16 24.51 0.86
N TRP A 334 -0.49 23.57 1.74
CA TRP A 334 -0.66 23.87 3.17
C TRP A 334 0.67 24.33 3.82
N ALA A 335 1.78 23.82 3.30
CA ALA A 335 3.16 24.29 3.50
C ALA A 335 3.93 24.18 2.16
N TRP A 336 5.17 23.66 2.14
CA TRP A 336 5.86 23.31 0.89
C TRP A 336 5.07 22.26 0.08
N SER A 337 5.32 22.16 -1.22
CA SER A 337 4.63 21.20 -2.09
C SER A 337 5.59 20.19 -2.70
N VAL A 338 5.36 18.91 -2.42
CA VAL A 338 6.14 17.77 -2.93
C VAL A 338 6.23 17.73 -4.47
N SER A 339 5.29 18.39 -5.17
CA SER A 339 5.27 18.50 -6.64
C SER A 339 6.51 19.16 -7.26
N GLU A 340 7.26 19.92 -6.48
CA GLU A 340 8.40 20.74 -6.93
C GLU A 340 9.40 19.98 -7.79
N LYS A 341 10.02 18.94 -7.22
CA LYS A 341 11.08 18.17 -7.90
C LYS A 341 10.59 17.53 -9.19
N TYR A 342 9.33 17.07 -9.23
CA TYR A 342 8.75 16.46 -10.42
C TYR A 342 8.50 17.49 -11.54
N ILE A 343 8.07 18.69 -11.17
CA ILE A 343 7.85 19.79 -12.12
C ILE A 343 9.17 20.29 -12.69
N LEU A 344 10.18 20.47 -11.84
CA LEU A 344 11.52 20.91 -12.26
C LEU A 344 12.19 19.89 -13.20
N ALA A 345 11.87 18.59 -13.09
CA ALA A 345 12.43 17.54 -13.93
C ALA A 345 11.97 17.59 -15.42
N CYS A 346 10.99 18.43 -15.79
CA CYS A 346 10.36 18.43 -17.10
C CYS A 346 11.12 19.17 -18.24
N ASP A 347 12.38 19.59 -18.11
CA ASP A 347 13.09 20.48 -19.07
C ASP A 347 12.34 21.81 -19.36
N SER A 348 11.25 22.10 -18.66
CA SER A 348 10.41 23.29 -18.80
C SER A 348 10.78 24.31 -17.72
N PRO A 349 10.99 25.60 -18.04
CA PRO A 349 11.17 26.61 -17.00
C PRO A 349 10.05 26.58 -15.98
N THR A 350 10.45 26.40 -14.73
CA THR A 350 9.51 26.43 -13.61
C THR A 350 9.32 27.87 -13.15
N LEU A 351 8.11 28.39 -13.33
CA LEU A 351 7.66 29.69 -12.83
C LEU A 351 7.30 29.54 -11.35
N TYR A 352 8.18 30.05 -10.51
CA TYR A 352 8.24 29.74 -9.11
C TYR A 352 7.62 30.86 -8.29
N VAL A 353 6.37 30.68 -7.85
CA VAL A 353 5.69 31.64 -6.96
C VAL A 353 6.47 31.70 -5.66
N LYS A 354 6.85 32.93 -5.26
CA LYS A 354 7.75 33.17 -4.12
C LYS A 354 7.32 32.32 -2.91
N PRO A 355 8.13 31.32 -2.49
CA PRO A 355 7.76 30.42 -1.42
C PRO A 355 7.97 31.08 -0.06
N ARG A 356 7.21 30.60 0.93
CA ARG A 356 7.44 30.87 2.34
C ARG A 356 8.29 29.78 3.00
N TYR A 357 8.06 28.53 2.62
CA TYR A 357 8.70 27.35 3.17
C TYR A 357 9.84 26.89 2.26
N HIS A 358 10.80 26.18 2.82
CA HIS A 358 11.87 25.55 2.06
C HIS A 358 12.10 24.10 2.49
N ASP A 359 12.44 23.26 1.52
CA ASP A 359 12.97 21.92 1.76
C ASP A 359 14.51 21.91 1.70
N PHE A 360 15.10 20.71 1.69
CA PHE A 360 16.54 20.50 1.82
C PHE A 360 17.36 20.98 0.60
N PHE A 361 16.78 20.98 -0.60
CA PHE A 361 17.51 21.35 -1.83
C PHE A 361 17.10 22.72 -2.38
N MET A 362 15.91 23.21 -2.05
CA MET A 362 15.35 24.48 -2.56
C MET A 362 16.33 25.65 -2.45
N ARG A 363 17.03 25.75 -1.31
CA ARG A 363 17.99 26.83 -1.03
C ARG A 363 19.28 26.71 -1.85
N GLY A 364 19.52 25.60 -2.53
CA GLY A 364 20.60 25.44 -3.51
C GLY A 364 20.24 25.94 -4.91
N MET A 365 18.97 26.24 -5.17
CA MET A 365 18.54 26.71 -6.48
C MET A 365 18.73 28.22 -6.66
N ILE A 366 19.10 28.63 -7.88
CA ILE A 366 19.41 30.02 -8.21
C ILE A 366 18.32 30.58 -9.15
N PRO A 367 17.67 31.71 -8.80
CA PRO A 367 16.69 32.35 -9.67
C PRO A 367 17.30 32.74 -11.02
N GLN A 368 16.51 32.61 -12.09
CA GLN A 368 16.89 32.81 -13.50
C GLN A 368 17.99 31.87 -14.03
N GLN A 369 18.48 30.94 -13.20
CA GLN A 369 19.36 29.86 -13.62
C GLN A 369 18.60 28.53 -13.61
N HIS A 370 17.98 28.16 -12.49
CA HIS A 370 17.25 26.90 -12.35
C HIS A 370 15.73 27.07 -12.48
N TYR A 371 15.21 28.26 -12.17
CA TYR A 371 13.78 28.57 -12.20
C TYR A 371 13.55 30.06 -12.45
N TRP A 372 12.32 30.46 -12.80
CA TRP A 372 11.95 31.86 -12.97
C TRP A 372 11.11 32.36 -11.77
N PRO A 373 11.52 33.42 -11.05
CA PRO A 373 10.79 33.87 -9.88
C PRO A 373 9.48 34.61 -10.23
N ILE A 374 8.41 34.34 -9.48
CA ILE A 374 7.09 34.98 -9.61
C ILE A 374 6.71 35.69 -8.32
N ARG A 375 6.27 36.95 -8.44
CA ARG A 375 5.81 37.77 -7.29
C ARG A 375 4.49 37.25 -6.76
N ASP A 376 4.41 36.91 -5.47
CA ASP A 376 3.15 36.44 -4.88
C ASP A 376 2.06 37.53 -4.89
N ASN A 377 2.38 38.75 -4.49
CA ASN A 377 1.41 39.86 -4.40
C ASN A 377 0.87 40.38 -5.76
N ASP A 378 1.47 39.99 -6.89
CA ASP A 378 1.04 40.37 -8.25
C ASP A 378 1.24 39.20 -9.23
N LYS A 379 0.87 38.00 -8.77
CA LYS A 379 1.21 36.73 -9.43
C LYS A 379 0.71 36.61 -10.86
N CYS A 380 -0.52 37.01 -11.17
CA CYS A 380 -1.07 36.83 -12.53
C CYS A 380 -0.33 37.69 -13.57
N ARG A 381 -0.03 38.95 -13.26
CA ARG A 381 0.76 39.81 -14.15
C ARG A 381 2.20 39.36 -14.24
N SER A 382 2.78 38.91 -13.12
CA SER A 382 4.14 38.36 -13.09
C SER A 382 4.26 37.07 -13.93
N LEU A 383 3.25 36.19 -13.90
CA LEU A 383 3.18 34.98 -14.72
C LEU A 383 3.06 35.34 -16.20
N LYS A 384 2.13 36.24 -16.55
CA LYS A 384 1.95 36.71 -17.92
C LYS A 384 3.25 37.27 -18.50
N PHE A 385 3.92 38.14 -17.76
CA PHE A 385 5.21 38.70 -18.17
C PHE A 385 6.25 37.60 -18.41
N ALA A 386 6.37 36.62 -17.51
CA ALA A 386 7.34 35.53 -17.64
C ALA A 386 7.08 34.67 -18.88
N VAL A 387 5.81 34.36 -19.18
CA VAL A 387 5.43 33.57 -20.36
C VAL A 387 5.68 34.34 -21.65
N GLN A 388 5.28 35.61 -21.71
CA GLN A 388 5.51 36.47 -22.88
C GLN A 388 7.01 36.66 -23.15
N TRP A 389 7.79 36.93 -22.09
CA TRP A 389 9.23 37.01 -22.19
C TRP A 389 9.83 35.69 -22.68
N GLY A 390 9.47 34.55 -22.07
CA GLY A 390 10.02 33.25 -22.45
C GLY A 390 9.70 32.87 -23.91
N ASN A 391 8.51 33.24 -24.40
CA ASN A 391 8.12 32.96 -25.78
C ASN A 391 8.84 33.86 -26.80
N ASN A 392 9.32 35.03 -26.38
CA ASN A 392 10.17 35.91 -27.20
C ASN A 392 11.67 35.55 -27.11
N TYR A 393 12.09 34.86 -26.05
CA TYR A 393 13.47 34.46 -25.79
C TYR A 393 13.57 32.94 -25.58
N THR A 394 13.09 32.19 -26.56
CA THR A 394 12.89 30.73 -26.48
C THR A 394 14.14 29.96 -26.09
N ASP A 395 15.30 30.26 -26.69
CA ASP A 395 16.55 29.56 -26.36
C ASP A 395 17.01 29.81 -24.92
N THR A 396 16.79 31.03 -24.41
CA THR A 396 17.13 31.36 -23.01
C THR A 396 16.16 30.69 -22.03
N ALA A 397 14.87 30.70 -22.37
CA ALA A 397 13.86 29.96 -21.60
C ALA A 397 14.19 28.46 -21.58
N GLU A 398 14.44 27.83 -22.73
CA GLU A 398 14.85 26.42 -22.80
C GLU A 398 16.08 26.13 -21.92
N ALA A 399 17.09 27.00 -21.96
CA ALA A 399 18.28 26.86 -21.13
C ALA A 399 17.98 26.90 -19.62
N ILE A 400 17.08 27.77 -19.16
CA ILE A 400 16.65 27.82 -17.75
C ILE A 400 15.94 26.51 -17.37
N GLY A 401 15.02 26.04 -18.22
CA GLY A 401 14.30 24.78 -18.00
C GLY A 401 15.24 23.58 -17.95
N LYS A 402 16.23 23.55 -18.85
CA LYS A 402 17.24 22.51 -18.90
C LYS A 402 18.19 22.54 -17.71
N ALA A 403 18.59 23.72 -17.27
CA ALA A 403 19.43 23.86 -16.08
C ALA A 403 18.70 23.42 -14.81
N GLY A 404 17.41 23.79 -14.68
CA GLY A 404 16.55 23.32 -13.58
C GLY A 404 16.37 21.81 -13.58
N SER A 405 16.07 21.21 -14.72
CA SER A 405 15.91 19.76 -14.81
C SER A 405 17.23 19.01 -14.64
N ASN A 406 18.35 19.52 -15.16
CA ASN A 406 19.67 18.93 -14.95
C ASN A 406 20.04 18.89 -13.46
N PHE A 407 19.74 19.96 -12.70
CA PHE A 407 19.91 19.96 -11.25
C PHE A 407 19.13 18.79 -10.60
N ILE A 408 17.89 18.55 -11.00
CA ILE A 408 17.09 17.44 -10.49
C ILE A 408 17.59 16.07 -10.97
N HIS A 409 17.90 15.91 -12.26
CA HIS A 409 18.31 14.63 -12.85
C HIS A 409 19.71 14.20 -12.39
N GLU A 410 20.61 15.15 -12.16
CA GLU A 410 22.03 14.88 -11.89
C GLU A 410 22.41 15.06 -10.43
N ASP A 411 21.92 16.10 -9.75
CA ASP A 411 22.31 16.44 -8.38
C ASP A 411 21.32 15.93 -7.32
N MET A 412 20.18 15.37 -7.73
CA MET A 412 19.20 14.73 -6.86
C MET A 412 18.99 13.25 -7.16
N LYS A 413 20.01 12.54 -7.67
CA LYS A 413 19.97 11.08 -7.78
C LYS A 413 19.81 10.43 -6.40
N MET A 414 19.24 9.23 -6.33
CA MET A 414 19.02 8.55 -5.04
C MET A 414 20.31 8.36 -4.24
N GLU A 415 21.45 8.21 -4.93
CA GLU A 415 22.77 8.14 -4.32
C GLU A 415 23.06 9.42 -3.51
N TYR A 416 22.85 10.61 -4.10
CA TYR A 416 23.00 11.88 -3.38
C TYR A 416 21.92 12.09 -2.32
N ILE A 417 20.74 11.51 -2.46
CA ILE A 417 19.74 11.54 -1.38
C ILE A 417 20.24 10.76 -0.17
N PHE A 418 20.82 9.57 -0.36
CA PHE A 418 21.45 8.83 0.72
C PHE A 418 22.66 9.58 1.29
N ASP A 419 23.51 10.17 0.45
CA ASP A 419 24.66 10.97 0.90
C ASP A 419 24.22 12.16 1.77
N TYR A 420 23.16 12.87 1.37
CA TYR A 420 22.64 14.01 2.13
C TYR A 420 22.19 13.58 3.52
N ILE A 421 21.42 12.50 3.62
CA ILE A 421 20.95 11.97 4.90
C ILE A 421 22.14 11.47 5.74
N PHE A 422 23.09 10.78 5.11
CA PHE A 422 24.31 10.32 5.77
C PHE A 422 25.05 11.50 6.43
N HIS A 423 25.31 12.57 5.67
CA HIS A 423 25.99 13.75 6.19
C HIS A 423 25.17 14.47 7.26
N LEU A 424 23.86 14.64 7.06
CA LEU A 424 22.97 15.28 8.03
C LEU A 424 22.99 14.55 9.37
N LEU A 425 22.84 13.23 9.37
CA LEU A 425 22.81 12.44 10.60
C LEU A 425 24.19 12.38 11.28
N ASN A 426 25.28 12.32 10.51
CA ASN A 426 26.63 12.35 11.07
C ASN A 426 26.96 13.70 11.73
N GLU A 427 26.61 14.82 11.08
CA GLU A 427 26.82 16.15 11.66
C GLU A 427 25.90 16.38 12.86
N TYR A 428 24.66 15.88 12.81
CA TYR A 428 23.71 15.96 13.92
C TYR A 428 24.21 15.17 15.15
N ALA A 429 24.71 13.95 14.97
CA ALA A 429 25.18 13.10 16.06
C ALA A 429 26.35 13.72 16.84
N LYS A 430 27.23 14.46 16.17
CA LYS A 430 28.34 15.22 16.82
C LYS A 430 27.86 16.26 17.84
N LEU A 431 26.59 16.67 17.74
CA LEU A 431 26.01 17.68 18.62
C LEU A 431 25.36 17.07 19.88
N LEU A 432 25.11 15.76 19.91
CA LEU A 432 24.52 15.10 21.08
C LEU A 432 25.50 15.16 22.27
N LYS A 433 24.97 15.54 23.44
CA LYS A 433 25.72 15.63 24.72
C LYS A 433 25.37 14.52 25.70
N PHE A 434 24.79 13.45 25.19
CA PHE A 434 24.37 12.28 25.94
C PHE A 434 24.52 11.04 25.06
N GLU A 435 24.70 9.89 25.72
CA GLU A 435 24.70 8.60 25.03
C GLU A 435 23.25 8.18 24.72
N PRO A 436 22.94 7.84 23.46
CA PRO A 436 21.66 7.28 23.07
C PRO A 436 21.29 6.05 23.90
N LYS A 437 20.03 5.94 24.30
CA LYS A 437 19.48 4.79 25.02
C LYS A 437 18.19 4.34 24.35
N VAL A 438 18.02 3.03 24.23
CA VAL A 438 16.77 2.44 23.73
C VAL A 438 15.70 2.57 24.82
N PRO A 439 14.63 3.35 24.62
CA PRO A 439 13.51 3.41 25.56
C PRO A 439 12.83 2.06 25.70
N ALA A 440 12.22 1.78 26.86
CA ALA A 440 11.54 0.50 27.11
C ALA A 440 10.41 0.18 26.11
N GLU A 441 9.76 1.22 25.56
CA GLU A 441 8.67 1.08 24.59
C GLU A 441 9.15 1.06 23.12
N ALA A 442 10.46 1.19 22.87
CA ALA A 442 10.99 1.20 21.52
C ALA A 442 11.15 -0.20 20.96
N VAL A 443 10.84 -0.36 19.67
CA VAL A 443 10.96 -1.64 18.94
C VAL A 443 12.06 -1.56 17.89
N GLU A 444 12.83 -2.64 17.71
CA GLU A 444 13.83 -2.73 16.66
C GLU A 444 13.15 -2.75 15.27
N ILE A 445 13.68 -1.99 14.31
CA ILE A 445 13.17 -1.94 12.94
C ILE A 445 14.26 -2.22 11.89
N CYS A 446 13.87 -2.87 10.80
CA CYS A 446 14.71 -3.25 9.66
C CYS A 446 13.87 -3.27 8.37
N SER A 447 14.48 -3.67 7.26
CA SER A 447 13.77 -3.66 5.97
C SER A 447 12.59 -4.61 6.00
N GLU A 448 12.78 -5.76 6.63
CA GLU A 448 11.78 -6.80 6.78
C GLU A 448 10.65 -6.35 7.71
N SER A 449 10.96 -5.73 8.85
CA SER A 449 9.93 -5.27 9.78
C SER A 449 9.01 -4.22 9.16
N LEU A 450 9.53 -3.42 8.22
CA LEU A 450 8.76 -2.40 7.52
C LEU A 450 8.09 -2.91 6.24
N ALA A 451 8.63 -3.95 5.59
CA ALA A 451 8.17 -4.41 4.27
C ALA A 451 7.48 -5.79 4.30
N CYS A 452 7.96 -6.74 5.08
CA CYS A 452 7.43 -8.11 5.18
C CYS A 452 6.12 -8.15 5.98
N ASN A 453 6.04 -7.33 7.04
CA ASN A 453 4.80 -7.08 7.78
C ASN A 453 3.91 -6.03 7.11
N SER A 454 4.38 -5.38 6.04
CA SER A 454 3.53 -4.51 5.23
C SER A 454 2.63 -5.37 4.36
N GLU A 455 1.63 -5.90 5.01
CA GLU A 455 0.41 -6.40 4.43
C GLU A 455 -0.36 -5.24 3.77
N GLY A 456 0.26 -4.68 2.72
CA GLY A 456 -0.30 -3.69 1.84
C GLY A 456 0.23 -2.25 1.95
N SER A 457 0.85 -1.72 3.01
CA SER A 457 1.07 -0.26 3.05
C SER A 457 2.13 0.30 2.07
N LEU A 458 3.15 -0.47 1.70
CA LEU A 458 4.12 -0.12 0.64
C LEU A 458 3.67 -0.56 -0.78
N HIS A 459 2.63 -1.41 -0.85
CA HIS A 459 2.05 -1.95 -2.09
C HIS A 459 0.68 -1.36 -2.46
N LYS A 460 -0.01 -0.66 -1.54
CA LYS A 460 -1.44 -0.26 -1.64
C LYS A 460 -1.71 0.91 -2.56
N SER A 461 -0.81 1.21 -3.48
CA SER A 461 -1.13 2.20 -4.50
C SER A 461 -0.43 2.11 -5.83
N ASN A 462 0.36 1.08 -6.07
CA ASN A 462 0.72 0.73 -7.43
C ASN A 462 -0.55 0.22 -8.14
N LYS A 463 -1.43 1.15 -8.49
CA LYS A 463 -2.44 1.03 -9.55
C LYS A 463 -2.03 1.96 -10.68
N VAL A 464 -0.78 1.87 -11.14
CA VAL A 464 -0.52 1.74 -12.59
C VAL A 464 -0.28 0.26 -12.81
N ASP A 465 -0.88 -0.28 -13.87
CA ASP A 465 -0.64 -1.61 -14.39
C ASP A 465 0.85 -1.82 -14.70
N TYR A 466 1.67 -2.09 -13.69
CA TYR A 466 2.85 -2.95 -13.85
C TYR A 466 2.37 -4.35 -13.47
N PHE A 467 1.59 -4.96 -14.35
CA PHE A 467 1.76 -6.40 -14.45
C PHE A 467 3.19 -6.59 -14.92
N PRO A 468 4.01 -7.46 -14.31
CA PRO A 468 5.05 -8.07 -15.12
C PRO A 468 4.32 -8.54 -16.39
N GLU A 469 4.83 -8.22 -17.58
CA GLU A 469 4.42 -9.02 -18.72
C GLU A 469 4.77 -10.45 -18.35
N VAL A 470 3.77 -11.19 -17.87
CA VAL A 470 3.89 -12.62 -17.73
C VAL A 470 3.97 -13.06 -19.17
N SER A 471 5.19 -13.36 -19.60
CA SER A 471 5.44 -14.13 -20.82
C SER A 471 4.70 -15.45 -20.61
N CYS A 472 3.43 -15.49 -21.03
CA CYS A 472 2.59 -16.66 -20.94
C CYS A 472 2.52 -17.31 -22.31
N SER A 473 2.51 -18.63 -22.31
CA SER A 473 2.37 -19.42 -23.53
C SER A 473 0.90 -19.78 -23.77
N ILE A 474 0.49 -19.79 -25.05
CA ILE A 474 -0.84 -20.30 -25.47
C ILE A 474 -0.86 -21.84 -25.44
N LYS A 475 0.29 -22.48 -25.23
CA LYS A 475 0.43 -23.93 -25.04
C LYS A 475 1.07 -24.23 -23.69
N CYS A 476 0.63 -25.28 -23.01
CA CYS A 476 1.28 -25.69 -21.78
C CYS A 476 2.71 -26.18 -22.04
N PRO A 477 3.71 -25.68 -21.29
CA PRO A 477 5.10 -26.05 -21.49
C PRO A 477 5.28 -27.56 -21.26
N ARG A 478 6.10 -28.20 -22.11
CA ARG A 478 6.40 -29.65 -22.01
C ARG A 478 7.56 -29.97 -21.07
N THR A 479 8.07 -28.98 -20.34
CA THR A 479 9.16 -29.18 -19.37
C THR A 479 8.71 -30.14 -18.28
N THR A 480 9.36 -31.29 -18.20
CA THR A 480 9.37 -32.12 -16.99
C THR A 480 9.99 -31.29 -15.87
N PRO A 481 9.26 -30.96 -14.80
CA PRO A 481 9.87 -30.35 -13.63
C PRO A 481 11.00 -31.27 -13.15
N ASN A 482 12.16 -30.73 -12.81
CA ASN A 482 13.05 -31.44 -11.89
C ASN A 482 12.22 -31.73 -10.64
N GLU A 483 12.26 -32.96 -10.11
CA GLU A 483 11.58 -33.30 -8.86
C GLU A 483 12.03 -32.28 -7.80
N PRO A 484 11.12 -31.44 -7.28
CA PRO A 484 11.48 -30.52 -6.23
C PRO A 484 11.83 -31.34 -4.99
N GLU A 485 13.00 -31.11 -4.40
CA GLU A 485 13.32 -31.64 -3.08
C GLU A 485 12.47 -30.88 -2.04
N PHE A 486 11.33 -31.46 -1.66
CA PHE A 486 10.51 -30.94 -0.57
C PHE A 486 11.11 -31.36 0.77
N SER A 487 11.19 -30.43 1.72
CA SER A 487 11.48 -30.79 3.11
C SER A 487 10.28 -31.48 3.76
N SER A 488 10.53 -32.50 4.58
CA SER A 488 9.48 -33.16 5.37
C SER A 488 8.80 -32.13 6.28
N SER A 489 7.47 -32.04 6.23
CA SER A 489 6.71 -31.16 7.11
C SER A 489 6.48 -31.80 8.48
N SER A 490 6.79 -31.07 9.56
CA SER A 490 6.45 -31.48 10.93
C SER A 490 5.15 -30.83 11.44
N GLU A 491 4.43 -30.11 10.58
CA GLU A 491 3.24 -29.33 10.95
C GLU A 491 1.97 -30.17 10.83
N SER A 492 1.10 -30.11 11.84
CA SER A 492 -0.24 -30.72 11.79
C SER A 492 -1.21 -29.82 11.06
N CYS A 493 -2.07 -30.39 10.20
CA CYS A 493 -3.14 -29.63 9.58
C CYS A 493 -4.20 -29.19 10.60
N PRO A 494 -4.93 -28.09 10.32
CA PRO A 494 -6.09 -27.68 11.11
C PRO A 494 -7.12 -28.80 11.30
N GLU A 495 -7.82 -28.78 12.43
CA GLU A 495 -8.78 -29.82 12.83
C GLU A 495 -9.94 -30.01 11.84
N TYR A 496 -10.32 -28.96 11.09
CA TYR A 496 -11.37 -29.08 10.08
C TYR A 496 -11.00 -30.00 8.90
N PHE A 497 -9.74 -30.39 8.74
CA PHE A 497 -9.33 -31.35 7.71
C PHE A 497 -9.89 -32.75 7.98
N ARG A 498 -10.25 -33.08 9.23
CA ARG A 498 -10.87 -34.38 9.55
C ARG A 498 -12.17 -34.62 8.79
N TRP A 499 -12.87 -33.54 8.39
CA TRP A 499 -14.11 -33.64 7.64
C TRP A 499 -13.95 -34.24 6.24
N ILE A 500 -12.73 -34.23 5.67
CA ILE A 500 -12.42 -34.93 4.40
C ILE A 500 -12.78 -36.41 4.51
N HIS A 501 -12.50 -37.04 5.66
CA HIS A 501 -12.81 -38.46 5.87
C HIS A 501 -14.31 -38.73 5.86
N GLU A 502 -15.12 -37.85 6.46
CA GLU A 502 -16.58 -38.00 6.47
C GLU A 502 -17.19 -37.68 5.11
N ASP A 503 -16.68 -36.67 4.40
CA ASP A 503 -17.15 -36.30 3.05
C ASP A 503 -16.89 -37.42 2.04
N LEU A 504 -15.78 -38.16 2.18
CA LEU A 504 -15.43 -39.28 1.30
C LEU A 504 -15.92 -40.64 1.79
N ARG A 505 -16.47 -40.71 3.01
CA ARG A 505 -16.96 -41.94 3.65
C ARG A 505 -17.92 -42.77 2.80
N PRO A 506 -18.86 -42.18 2.02
CA PRO A 506 -19.80 -42.96 1.20
C PRO A 506 -19.14 -43.93 0.21
N TRP A 507 -17.89 -43.67 -0.18
CA TRP A 507 -17.14 -44.48 -1.15
C TRP A 507 -15.98 -45.26 -0.54
N LYS A 508 -15.79 -45.20 0.79
CA LYS A 508 -14.63 -45.79 1.46
C LYS A 508 -14.49 -47.29 1.20
N ASP A 509 -15.60 -48.03 1.26
CA ASP A 509 -15.60 -49.50 1.14
C ASP A 509 -15.84 -49.98 -0.30
N THR A 510 -16.62 -49.22 -1.07
CA THR A 510 -17.03 -49.58 -2.44
C THR A 510 -16.07 -49.06 -3.50
N GLY A 511 -15.41 -47.93 -3.23
CA GLY A 511 -14.66 -47.15 -4.21
C GLY A 511 -15.55 -46.40 -5.20
N ILE A 512 -14.88 -45.74 -6.14
CA ILE A 512 -15.50 -44.90 -7.17
C ILE A 512 -15.24 -45.53 -8.53
N THR A 513 -16.32 -45.94 -9.22
CA THR A 513 -16.22 -46.45 -10.60
C THR A 513 -16.42 -45.33 -11.62
N ARG A 514 -16.01 -45.59 -12.87
CA ARG A 514 -16.16 -44.63 -13.97
C ARG A 514 -17.63 -44.30 -14.20
N GLU A 515 -18.51 -45.29 -14.13
CA GLU A 515 -19.95 -45.13 -14.33
C GLU A 515 -20.55 -44.16 -13.30
N MET A 516 -20.03 -44.14 -12.07
CA MET A 516 -20.47 -43.21 -11.04
C MET A 516 -20.12 -41.76 -11.37
N VAL A 517 -18.88 -41.53 -11.83
CA VAL A 517 -18.43 -40.20 -12.27
C VAL A 517 -19.23 -39.73 -13.50
N GLU A 518 -19.50 -40.63 -14.45
CA GLU A 518 -20.32 -40.31 -15.62
C GLU A 518 -21.79 -40.01 -15.25
N ARG A 519 -22.37 -40.68 -14.24
CA ARG A 519 -23.72 -40.32 -13.75
C ARG A 519 -23.79 -38.88 -13.24
N ALA A 520 -22.76 -38.40 -12.54
CA ALA A 520 -22.72 -37.01 -12.07
C ALA A 520 -22.60 -35.97 -13.20
N ARG A 521 -22.24 -36.37 -14.44
CA ARG A 521 -22.21 -35.47 -15.62
C ARG A 521 -23.55 -34.78 -15.85
N GLU A 522 -24.67 -35.44 -15.54
CA GLU A 522 -26.01 -34.90 -15.75
C GLU A 522 -26.28 -33.62 -14.97
N VAL A 523 -25.67 -33.45 -13.79
CA VAL A 523 -25.84 -32.27 -12.93
C VAL A 523 -24.60 -31.37 -12.95
N ALA A 524 -23.41 -31.94 -13.08
CA ALA A 524 -22.14 -31.22 -13.05
C ALA A 524 -22.01 -30.13 -14.13
N HIS A 525 -21.18 -29.13 -13.82
CA HIS A 525 -20.86 -28.02 -14.71
C HIS A 525 -19.57 -28.23 -15.49
N PHE A 526 -18.59 -28.94 -14.92
CA PHE A 526 -17.34 -29.29 -15.59
C PHE A 526 -16.70 -30.55 -15.00
N ARG A 527 -15.73 -31.11 -15.73
CA ARG A 527 -14.86 -32.21 -15.31
C ARG A 527 -13.41 -31.78 -15.37
N ILE A 528 -12.61 -32.26 -14.41
CA ILE A 528 -11.16 -32.14 -14.43
C ILE A 528 -10.56 -33.54 -14.39
N VAL A 529 -9.59 -33.75 -15.28
CA VAL A 529 -8.74 -34.93 -15.26
C VAL A 529 -7.30 -34.47 -15.05
N ILE A 530 -6.63 -35.01 -14.05
CA ILE A 530 -5.18 -34.89 -13.89
C ILE A 530 -4.58 -36.23 -14.31
N LEU A 531 -3.69 -36.23 -15.29
CA LEU A 531 -3.06 -37.45 -15.81
C LEU A 531 -1.61 -37.15 -16.12
N ASP A 532 -0.70 -37.95 -15.54
CA ASP A 532 0.75 -37.80 -15.70
C ASP A 532 1.22 -36.35 -15.42
N GLY A 533 0.67 -35.75 -14.36
CA GLY A 533 0.97 -34.38 -13.93
C GLY A 533 0.43 -33.27 -14.84
N ARG A 534 -0.43 -33.58 -15.82
CA ARG A 534 -1.08 -32.61 -16.71
C ARG A 534 -2.56 -32.45 -16.38
N VAL A 535 -3.09 -31.24 -16.51
CA VAL A 535 -4.48 -30.92 -16.17
C VAL A 535 -5.31 -30.75 -17.44
N TYR A 536 -6.42 -31.47 -17.51
CA TYR A 536 -7.39 -31.44 -18.61
C TYR A 536 -8.74 -30.98 -18.08
N PHE A 537 -9.40 -30.10 -18.83
CA PHE A 537 -10.66 -29.48 -18.45
C PHE A 537 -11.71 -29.71 -19.53
N GLU A 538 -12.85 -30.28 -19.15
CA GLU A 538 -14.02 -30.47 -20.01
C GLU A 538 -15.19 -29.68 -19.43
N LYS A 539 -15.79 -28.79 -20.22
CA LYS A 539 -16.91 -27.97 -19.77
C LYS A 539 -18.24 -28.58 -20.21
N TYR A 540 -19.15 -28.83 -19.27
CA TYR A 540 -20.48 -29.36 -19.55
C TYR A 540 -21.52 -28.27 -19.73
N LYS A 541 -21.53 -27.27 -18.84
CA LYS A 541 -22.63 -26.30 -18.77
C LYS A 541 -22.13 -24.88 -18.49
N PRO A 542 -22.87 -23.83 -18.88
CA PRO A 542 -22.56 -22.46 -18.48
C PRO A 542 -22.75 -22.28 -16.97
N THR A 543 -21.89 -21.47 -16.36
CA THR A 543 -21.89 -21.18 -14.92
C THR A 543 -22.23 -19.72 -14.65
N PHE A 544 -22.85 -19.47 -13.49
CA PHE A 544 -23.02 -18.11 -12.98
C PHE A 544 -21.65 -17.47 -12.71
N GLN A 545 -21.46 -16.23 -13.17
CA GLN A 545 -20.27 -15.41 -12.90
C GLN A 545 -18.90 -16.09 -13.10
N LYS A 546 -18.80 -17.05 -14.03
CA LYS A 546 -17.55 -17.76 -14.36
C LYS A 546 -16.89 -18.45 -13.17
N ARG A 547 -17.69 -18.95 -12.21
CA ARG A 547 -17.21 -19.73 -11.04
C ARG A 547 -16.32 -20.90 -11.46
N ASP A 548 -16.71 -21.65 -12.49
CA ASP A 548 -15.88 -22.68 -13.15
C ASP A 548 -14.45 -22.23 -13.42
N MET A 549 -14.26 -21.06 -14.04
CA MET A 549 -12.94 -20.60 -14.46
C MET A 549 -12.07 -20.12 -13.29
N VAL A 550 -12.67 -19.70 -12.18
CA VAL A 550 -11.93 -19.28 -10.98
C VAL A 550 -11.60 -20.49 -10.10
N THR A 551 -12.50 -21.47 -10.03
CA THR A 551 -12.22 -22.76 -9.37
C THR A 551 -11.14 -23.55 -10.10
N LEU A 552 -11.20 -23.60 -11.44
CA LEU A 552 -10.10 -24.14 -12.26
C LEU A 552 -8.79 -23.39 -12.00
N TRP A 553 -8.83 -22.06 -11.89
CA TRP A 553 -7.64 -21.26 -11.57
C TRP A 553 -7.03 -21.66 -10.22
N GLY A 554 -7.85 -21.90 -9.21
CA GLY A 554 -7.39 -22.37 -7.90
C GLY A 554 -6.71 -23.73 -7.94
N ILE A 555 -7.26 -24.69 -8.69
CA ILE A 555 -6.66 -26.01 -8.90
C ILE A 555 -5.31 -25.89 -9.64
N LEU A 556 -5.22 -25.00 -10.63
CA LEU A 556 -3.95 -24.72 -11.30
C LEU A 556 -2.94 -24.04 -10.38
N GLN A 557 -3.38 -23.29 -9.38
CA GLN A 557 -2.48 -22.72 -8.37
C GLN A 557 -1.98 -23.79 -7.40
N LEU A 558 -2.85 -24.73 -6.99
CA LEU A 558 -2.44 -25.91 -6.24
C LEU A 558 -1.38 -26.71 -6.99
N HIS A 559 -1.61 -26.97 -8.29
CA HIS A 559 -0.67 -27.67 -9.16
C HIS A 559 0.70 -26.95 -9.27
N ARG A 560 0.71 -25.61 -9.23
CA ARG A 560 1.96 -24.82 -9.17
C ARG A 560 2.62 -24.83 -7.79
N PHE A 561 1.83 -24.92 -6.73
CA PHE A 561 2.31 -24.91 -5.35
C PHE A 561 2.95 -26.25 -4.97
N TYR A 562 2.36 -27.36 -5.45
CA TYR A 562 2.84 -28.73 -5.28
C TYR A 562 3.06 -29.43 -6.65
N PRO A 563 4.02 -28.96 -7.46
CA PRO A 563 4.26 -29.53 -8.79
C PRO A 563 4.71 -30.98 -8.69
N GLY A 564 4.05 -31.85 -9.46
CA GLY A 564 4.35 -33.28 -9.50
C GLY A 564 3.77 -34.12 -8.37
N MET A 565 3.16 -33.51 -7.33
CA MET A 565 2.63 -34.28 -6.19
C MET A 565 1.16 -34.70 -6.34
N LEU A 566 0.38 -34.03 -7.20
CA LEU A 566 -1.02 -34.40 -7.41
C LEU A 566 -1.11 -35.74 -8.16
N PRO A 567 -1.90 -36.72 -7.66
CA PRO A 567 -2.05 -38.02 -8.32
C PRO A 567 -2.86 -37.93 -9.62
N ASP A 568 -2.92 -39.03 -10.36
CA ASP A 568 -3.89 -39.18 -11.43
C ASP A 568 -5.32 -39.13 -10.85
N LEU A 569 -6.14 -38.21 -11.36
CA LEU A 569 -7.44 -37.84 -10.81
C LEU A 569 -8.49 -37.68 -11.91
N ASP A 570 -9.74 -38.00 -11.60
CA ASP A 570 -10.89 -37.81 -12.49
C ASP A 570 -12.12 -37.45 -11.67
N PHE A 571 -12.54 -36.19 -11.70
CA PHE A 571 -13.67 -35.71 -10.91
C PHE A 571 -14.49 -34.65 -11.62
N VAL A 572 -15.73 -34.50 -11.18
CA VAL A 572 -16.71 -33.55 -11.72
C VAL A 572 -17.17 -32.58 -10.64
N PHE A 573 -17.53 -31.37 -11.06
CA PHE A 573 -17.81 -30.26 -10.15
C PHE A 573 -19.12 -29.56 -10.51
N GLU A 574 -19.93 -29.30 -9.50
CA GLU A 574 -21.18 -28.54 -9.55
C GLU A 574 -20.94 -27.12 -8.99
N CYS A 575 -21.34 -26.08 -9.74
CA CYS A 575 -21.02 -24.68 -9.44
C CYS A 575 -22.21 -23.83 -8.96
N GLY A 576 -23.37 -24.43 -8.83
CA GLY A 576 -24.61 -23.89 -8.31
C GLY A 576 -24.52 -23.53 -6.83
N ASP A 577 -25.66 -23.08 -6.30
CA ASP A 577 -25.74 -22.64 -4.91
C ASP A 577 -26.16 -23.79 -3.97
N GLN A 578 -27.00 -24.74 -4.41
CA GLN A 578 -27.57 -25.80 -3.57
C GLN A 578 -26.95 -27.17 -3.85
N PRO A 579 -26.60 -27.96 -2.81
CA PRO A 579 -26.19 -29.35 -2.97
C PRO A 579 -27.26 -30.16 -3.71
N VAL A 580 -26.83 -31.03 -4.63
CA VAL A 580 -27.74 -31.72 -5.55
C VAL A 580 -27.82 -33.23 -5.34
N THR A 581 -26.88 -33.82 -4.59
CA THR A 581 -26.82 -35.27 -4.37
C THR A 581 -27.54 -35.63 -3.07
N GLN A 582 -28.88 -35.65 -3.10
CA GLN A 582 -29.70 -35.87 -1.91
C GLN A 582 -29.63 -37.32 -1.40
N LYS A 583 -29.45 -37.50 -0.08
CA LYS A 583 -29.34 -38.83 0.55
C LYS A 583 -30.59 -39.69 0.32
N SER A 584 -31.77 -39.07 0.34
CA SER A 584 -33.07 -39.73 0.11
C SER A 584 -33.19 -40.46 -1.22
N ASP A 585 -32.40 -40.06 -2.22
CA ASP A 585 -32.40 -40.66 -3.55
C ASP A 585 -31.64 -42.00 -3.59
N TYR A 586 -30.79 -42.24 -2.59
CA TYR A 586 -29.86 -43.38 -2.52
C TYR A 586 -30.12 -44.31 -1.32
N GLU A 587 -30.84 -43.85 -0.30
CA GLU A 587 -31.17 -44.66 0.90
C GLU A 587 -32.11 -45.85 0.65
N LYS A 588 -32.78 -45.91 -0.51
CA LYS A 588 -33.80 -46.93 -0.81
C LYS A 588 -33.24 -48.30 -1.22
N SER A 589 -31.97 -48.39 -1.61
CA SER A 589 -31.31 -49.66 -1.96
C SER A 589 -29.82 -49.62 -1.63
N LYS A 590 -29.29 -50.69 -1.03
CA LYS A 590 -27.85 -50.82 -0.74
C LYS A 590 -26.96 -50.80 -1.99
N ASP A 591 -27.55 -51.08 -3.16
CA ASP A 591 -26.84 -51.06 -4.45
C ASP A 591 -26.80 -49.66 -5.09
N SER A 592 -27.54 -48.69 -4.53
CA SER A 592 -27.62 -47.32 -5.05
C SER A 592 -26.53 -46.45 -4.43
N ILE A 593 -25.29 -46.59 -4.91
CA ILE A 593 -24.16 -45.77 -4.43
C ILE A 593 -24.22 -44.38 -5.09
N PRO A 594 -24.17 -43.28 -4.31
CA PRO A 594 -24.26 -41.92 -4.85
C PRO A 594 -23.10 -41.62 -5.81
N PRO A 595 -23.32 -40.83 -6.86
CA PRO A 595 -22.24 -40.39 -7.72
C PRO A 595 -21.38 -39.34 -6.98
N PRO A 596 -20.04 -39.39 -7.09
CA PRO A 596 -19.18 -38.41 -6.44
C PRO A 596 -19.24 -37.07 -7.18
N LEU A 597 -19.61 -36.02 -6.46
CA LEU A 597 -19.79 -34.69 -7.02
C LEU A 597 -19.19 -33.64 -6.07
N PHE A 598 -18.24 -32.86 -6.58
CA PHE A 598 -17.67 -31.75 -5.81
C PHE A 598 -18.59 -30.52 -5.87
N HIS A 599 -18.77 -29.85 -4.74
CA HIS A 599 -19.61 -28.66 -4.58
C HIS A 599 -18.98 -27.67 -3.58
N TYR A 600 -19.41 -26.40 -3.56
CA TYR A 600 -18.92 -25.40 -2.60
C TYR A 600 -19.48 -25.53 -1.18
N CYS A 601 -20.51 -26.34 -1.01
CA CYS A 601 -21.21 -26.53 0.26
C CYS A 601 -21.97 -27.86 0.26
N GLY A 602 -22.27 -28.36 1.46
CA GLY A 602 -23.14 -29.50 1.72
C GLY A 602 -24.16 -29.18 2.82
N ASN A 603 -25.08 -30.12 3.07
CA ASN A 603 -25.94 -30.14 4.25
C ASN A 603 -26.05 -31.57 4.79
N GLU A 604 -26.79 -31.76 5.89
CA GLU A 604 -26.95 -33.08 6.52
C GLU A 604 -27.66 -34.09 5.61
N SER A 605 -28.42 -33.62 4.63
CA SER A 605 -29.22 -34.41 3.70
C SER A 605 -28.53 -34.62 2.34
N SER A 606 -27.27 -34.21 2.16
CA SER A 606 -26.56 -34.33 0.89
C SER A 606 -25.27 -35.16 1.00
N PHE A 607 -24.83 -35.75 -0.12
CA PHE A 607 -23.54 -36.43 -0.29
C PHE A 607 -22.51 -35.61 -1.08
N ASP A 608 -22.82 -34.36 -1.46
CA ASP A 608 -21.89 -33.50 -2.20
C ASP A 608 -20.55 -33.30 -1.43
N ILE A 609 -19.44 -33.47 -2.14
CA ILE A 609 -18.08 -33.38 -1.60
C ILE A 609 -17.68 -31.91 -1.52
N VAL A 610 -17.45 -31.39 -0.32
CA VAL A 610 -17.26 -29.96 -0.12
C VAL A 610 -15.84 -29.51 -0.46
N PHE A 611 -15.72 -28.47 -1.28
CA PHE A 611 -14.46 -27.92 -1.77
C PHE A 611 -14.34 -26.41 -1.47
N PRO A 612 -13.12 -25.87 -1.23
CA PRO A 612 -12.93 -24.44 -1.05
C PRO A 612 -13.51 -23.58 -2.19
N ASP A 613 -14.22 -22.53 -1.83
CA ASP A 613 -14.94 -21.72 -2.81
C ASP A 613 -14.03 -20.83 -3.67
N TRP A 614 -14.52 -20.43 -4.84
CA TRP A 614 -13.75 -19.66 -5.82
C TRP A 614 -13.20 -18.32 -5.29
N SER A 615 -13.83 -17.73 -4.27
CA SER A 615 -13.46 -16.40 -3.80
C SER A 615 -12.14 -16.35 -3.03
N PHE A 616 -11.55 -17.51 -2.67
CA PHE A 616 -10.16 -17.55 -2.17
C PHE A 616 -9.16 -16.96 -3.18
N TRP A 617 -9.40 -17.19 -4.48
CA TRP A 617 -8.59 -16.62 -5.57
C TRP A 617 -9.18 -15.31 -6.14
N GLY A 618 -10.24 -14.80 -5.52
CA GLY A 618 -10.89 -13.52 -5.80
C GLY A 618 -12.17 -13.64 -6.64
N TRP A 619 -12.98 -12.59 -6.60
CA TRP A 619 -14.27 -12.50 -7.29
C TRP A 619 -14.36 -11.21 -8.11
N PRO A 620 -13.91 -11.24 -9.38
CA PRO A 620 -13.80 -10.05 -10.23
C PRO A 620 -15.13 -9.33 -10.45
N GLU A 621 -16.23 -10.08 -10.60
CA GLU A 621 -17.57 -9.58 -10.87
C GLU A 621 -18.14 -8.70 -9.74
N LEU A 622 -17.65 -8.89 -8.51
CA LEU A 622 -18.03 -8.13 -7.32
C LEU A 622 -16.89 -7.27 -6.76
N ASN A 623 -15.74 -7.22 -7.44
CA ASN A 623 -14.54 -6.50 -6.99
C ASN A 623 -14.05 -6.95 -5.59
N ILE A 624 -14.19 -8.24 -5.26
CA ILE A 624 -13.69 -8.81 -3.99
C ILE A 624 -12.32 -9.43 -4.25
N TRP A 625 -11.27 -8.82 -3.73
CA TRP A 625 -9.88 -9.24 -3.95
C TRP A 625 -9.59 -10.66 -3.45
N PRO A 626 -8.54 -11.33 -3.98
CA PRO A 626 -8.09 -12.62 -3.48
C PRO A 626 -7.86 -12.59 -1.97
N TRP A 627 -8.05 -13.75 -1.34
CA TRP A 627 -8.11 -13.87 0.11
C TRP A 627 -6.87 -13.34 0.82
N GLU A 628 -5.67 -13.65 0.32
CA GLU A 628 -4.42 -13.08 0.87
C GLU A 628 -4.41 -11.56 0.88
N THR A 629 -5.05 -10.87 -0.06
CA THR A 629 -5.11 -9.40 -0.02
C THR A 629 -6.22 -8.92 0.91
N LEU A 630 -7.40 -9.52 0.81
CA LEU A 630 -8.57 -9.08 1.57
C LEU A 630 -8.46 -9.37 3.07
N LYS A 631 -7.85 -10.50 3.45
CA LYS A 631 -7.59 -10.87 4.85
C LYS A 631 -6.81 -9.76 5.57
N LYS A 632 -5.77 -9.25 4.92
CA LYS A 632 -4.91 -8.15 5.35
C LYS A 632 -5.68 -6.85 5.53
N ASP A 633 -6.56 -6.54 4.57
CA ASP A 633 -7.43 -5.36 4.63
C ASP A 633 -8.43 -5.44 5.80
N LEU A 634 -8.96 -6.63 6.07
CA LEU A 634 -9.86 -6.89 7.20
C LEU A 634 -9.11 -6.78 8.54
N GLN A 635 -7.90 -7.34 8.65
CA GLN A 635 -7.05 -7.21 9.85
C GLN A 635 -6.72 -5.74 10.14
N GLN A 636 -6.27 -4.99 9.11
CA GLN A 636 -6.02 -3.56 9.23
C GLN A 636 -7.28 -2.80 9.67
N SER A 637 -8.45 -3.17 9.12
CA SER A 637 -9.71 -2.55 9.51
C SER A 637 -10.08 -2.81 10.96
N ASN A 638 -9.79 -4.01 11.46
CA ASN A 638 -10.05 -4.34 12.85
C ASN A 638 -9.27 -3.46 13.83
N GLU A 639 -8.04 -3.08 13.44
CA GLU A 639 -7.14 -2.23 14.21
C GLU A 639 -7.52 -0.74 14.18
N MET A 640 -8.32 -0.29 13.19
CA MET A 640 -8.68 1.12 13.03
C MET A 640 -9.56 1.65 14.18
N THR A 641 -10.45 0.82 14.70
CA THR A 641 -11.38 1.18 15.78
C THR A 641 -11.37 0.09 16.84
N LYS A 642 -11.01 0.46 18.08
CA LYS A 642 -11.05 -0.47 19.21
C LYS A 642 -12.46 -1.05 19.33
N TRP A 643 -12.56 -2.35 19.61
CA TRP A 643 -13.84 -3.04 19.69
C TRP A 643 -14.86 -2.33 20.60
N THR A 644 -14.41 -1.78 21.73
CA THR A 644 -15.25 -1.03 22.68
C THR A 644 -15.79 0.29 22.12
N GLU A 645 -15.15 0.87 21.10
CA GLU A 645 -15.54 2.12 20.44
C GLU A 645 -16.40 1.88 19.19
N ARG A 646 -16.61 0.61 18.80
CA ARG A 646 -17.46 0.24 17.67
C ARG A 646 -18.93 0.44 17.98
N GLU A 647 -19.72 0.66 16.93
CA GLU A 647 -21.16 0.81 17.01
C GLU A 647 -21.78 -0.40 17.72
N PRO A 648 -22.57 -0.20 18.80
CA PRO A 648 -23.01 -1.26 19.69
C PRO A 648 -24.23 -2.02 19.15
N TYR A 649 -24.38 -2.10 17.83
CA TYR A 649 -25.53 -2.68 17.14
C TYR A 649 -25.13 -3.89 16.28
N ALA A 650 -26.07 -4.77 16.02
CA ALA A 650 -25.93 -5.81 15.01
C ALA A 650 -26.06 -5.23 13.61
N TYR A 651 -25.13 -5.59 12.73
CA TYR A 651 -25.07 -5.06 11.38
C TYR A 651 -25.17 -6.15 10.33
N TRP A 652 -26.00 -5.92 9.32
CA TRP A 652 -26.04 -6.72 8.12
C TRP A 652 -26.15 -5.85 6.88
N ARG A 653 -25.41 -6.22 5.84
CA ARG A 653 -25.56 -5.64 4.50
C ARG A 653 -25.39 -6.72 3.44
N GLY A 654 -26.36 -6.88 2.57
CA GLY A 654 -26.32 -7.91 1.53
C GLY A 654 -27.54 -7.89 0.62
N ASN A 655 -27.54 -8.78 -0.38
CA ASN A 655 -28.68 -8.87 -1.30
C ASN A 655 -29.88 -9.49 -0.59
N ALA A 656 -30.82 -8.64 -0.18
CA ALA A 656 -31.99 -9.03 0.59
C ALA A 656 -33.04 -9.79 -0.22
N LEU A 657 -32.94 -9.80 -1.56
CA LEU A 657 -33.91 -10.48 -2.43
C LEU A 657 -33.57 -11.97 -2.62
N LEU A 658 -32.34 -12.40 -2.30
CA LEU A 658 -31.89 -13.78 -2.47
C LEU A 658 -32.19 -14.61 -1.22
N GLY A 659 -33.19 -15.49 -1.30
CA GLY A 659 -33.59 -16.36 -0.20
C GLY A 659 -34.67 -15.77 0.71
N GLU A 660 -35.45 -16.63 1.34
CA GLU A 660 -36.51 -16.23 2.27
C GLU A 660 -35.95 -15.67 3.57
N ALA A 661 -34.93 -16.32 4.13
CA ALA A 661 -34.28 -15.91 5.38
C ALA A 661 -33.78 -14.45 5.34
N ARG A 662 -33.25 -13.98 4.19
CA ARG A 662 -32.80 -12.58 4.04
C ARG A 662 -33.94 -11.57 3.96
N ARG A 663 -35.04 -11.94 3.29
CA ARG A 663 -36.24 -11.10 3.23
C ARG A 663 -36.86 -10.98 4.62
N ASP A 664 -36.91 -12.09 5.35
CA ASP A 664 -37.45 -12.10 6.70
C ASP A 664 -36.57 -11.30 7.68
N LEU A 665 -35.24 -11.40 7.56
CA LEU A 665 -34.29 -10.61 8.35
C LEU A 665 -34.53 -9.09 8.26
N LEU A 666 -35.01 -8.57 7.12
CA LEU A 666 -35.33 -7.14 6.99
C LEU A 666 -36.39 -6.65 8.00
N LYS A 667 -37.25 -7.55 8.49
CA LYS A 667 -38.27 -7.21 9.50
C LYS A 667 -37.65 -6.85 10.85
N CYS A 668 -36.40 -7.26 11.11
CA CYS A 668 -35.69 -6.92 12.32
C CYS A 668 -35.01 -5.54 12.27
N ASN A 669 -35.07 -4.83 11.13
CA ASN A 669 -34.46 -3.51 11.04
C ASN A 669 -35.20 -2.49 11.92
N VAL A 670 -34.49 -1.46 12.37
CA VAL A 670 -35.07 -0.38 13.19
C VAL A 670 -36.26 0.30 12.50
N SER A 671 -37.31 0.54 13.27
CA SER A 671 -38.52 1.26 12.85
C SER A 671 -38.90 2.32 13.89
N LYS A 672 -39.89 3.17 13.57
CA LYS A 672 -40.40 4.17 14.53
C LYS A 672 -41.01 3.55 15.80
N LYS A 673 -41.43 2.28 15.76
CA LYS A 673 -42.16 1.61 16.85
C LYS A 673 -41.31 0.59 17.60
N GLN A 674 -40.24 0.09 16.98
CA GLN A 674 -39.45 -1.04 17.48
C GLN A 674 -38.01 -0.92 17.00
N ASP A 675 -37.06 -1.04 17.92
CA ASP A 675 -35.63 -1.22 17.63
C ASP A 675 -35.21 -2.58 18.21
N TRP A 676 -34.66 -3.45 17.36
CA TRP A 676 -34.12 -4.78 17.75
C TRP A 676 -32.60 -4.74 17.91
N ASN A 677 -32.03 -3.54 18.12
CA ASN A 677 -30.59 -3.28 18.09
C ASN A 677 -29.91 -3.73 16.78
N ALA A 678 -30.67 -3.82 15.69
CA ALA A 678 -30.18 -4.28 14.39
C ALA A 678 -30.24 -3.19 13.31
N ARG A 679 -29.22 -3.14 12.45
CA ARG A 679 -29.04 -2.20 11.35
C ARG A 679 -28.85 -3.01 10.07
N ILE A 680 -29.94 -3.17 9.32
CA ILE A 680 -30.05 -4.16 8.24
C ILE A 680 -30.30 -3.43 6.92
N TYR A 681 -29.35 -3.56 5.99
CA TYR A 681 -29.35 -2.80 4.75
C TYR A 681 -29.36 -3.72 3.53
N GLY A 682 -30.47 -3.66 2.78
CA GLY A 682 -30.57 -4.34 1.50
C GLY A 682 -29.66 -3.71 0.44
N LEU A 683 -28.91 -4.54 -0.27
CA LEU A 683 -27.97 -4.17 -1.31
C LEU A 683 -28.49 -4.60 -2.68
N GLN A 684 -28.42 -3.70 -3.66
CA GLN A 684 -28.70 -4.02 -5.06
C GLN A 684 -27.42 -4.03 -5.90
N TRP A 685 -26.99 -5.20 -6.34
CA TRP A 685 -25.75 -5.37 -7.11
C TRP A 685 -25.65 -4.51 -8.38
N PRO A 686 -26.73 -4.30 -9.18
CA PRO A 686 -26.66 -3.40 -10.34
C PRO A 686 -26.41 -1.94 -9.96
N LEU A 687 -26.86 -1.50 -8.79
CA LEU A 687 -26.62 -0.14 -8.30
C LEU A 687 -25.19 -0.01 -7.75
N GLU A 688 -24.75 -0.98 -6.95
CA GLU A 688 -23.38 -1.03 -6.42
C GLU A 688 -22.35 -1.04 -7.55
N ARG A 689 -22.57 -1.83 -8.61
CA ARG A 689 -21.70 -1.83 -9.79
C ARG A 689 -21.61 -0.44 -10.44
N ARG A 690 -22.73 0.26 -10.60
CA ARG A 690 -22.78 1.63 -11.15
C ARG A 690 -22.06 2.65 -10.26
N GLN A 691 -22.09 2.44 -8.95
CA GLN A 691 -21.45 3.32 -7.97
C GLN A 691 -19.98 2.95 -7.70
N GLY A 692 -19.47 1.88 -8.32
CA GLY A 692 -18.10 1.40 -8.17
C GLY A 692 -17.85 0.69 -6.84
N TYR A 693 -18.85 -0.01 -6.30
CA TYR A 693 -18.79 -0.82 -5.07
C TYR A 693 -18.37 -0.05 -3.80
N LYS A 694 -18.45 1.28 -3.81
CA LYS A 694 -17.98 2.16 -2.71
C LYS A 694 -18.62 1.85 -1.36
N THR A 695 -19.84 1.32 -1.38
CA THR A 695 -20.64 1.05 -0.19
C THR A 695 -20.72 -0.43 0.15
N SER A 696 -20.04 -1.29 -0.62
CA SER A 696 -19.98 -2.74 -0.45
C SER A 696 -18.57 -3.26 -0.19
N ASP A 697 -17.61 -2.36 0.03
CA ASP A 697 -16.25 -2.71 0.46
C ASP A 697 -16.29 -3.45 1.81
N LEU A 698 -15.77 -4.67 1.83
CA LEU A 698 -15.88 -5.59 2.97
C LEU A 698 -15.03 -5.11 4.16
N ALA A 699 -13.84 -4.56 3.89
CA ALA A 699 -12.95 -4.05 4.93
C ALA A 699 -13.57 -2.87 5.68
N SER A 700 -14.24 -1.94 4.98
CA SER A 700 -14.91 -0.80 5.62
C SER A 700 -16.11 -1.15 6.51
N GLN A 701 -16.54 -2.42 6.51
CA GLN A 701 -17.73 -2.88 7.25
C GLN A 701 -17.40 -3.45 8.64
N CYS A 702 -16.13 -3.50 9.07
CA CYS A 702 -15.74 -3.96 10.41
C CYS A 702 -15.90 -2.87 11.51
N THR A 703 -16.99 -2.10 11.45
CA THR A 703 -17.24 -0.92 12.32
C THR A 703 -18.22 -1.17 13.45
N HIS A 704 -18.88 -2.32 13.47
CA HIS A 704 -19.91 -2.68 14.44
C HIS A 704 -19.40 -3.80 15.36
N ARG A 705 -19.91 -3.84 16.61
CA ARG A 705 -19.55 -4.90 17.56
C ARG A 705 -20.07 -6.27 17.13
N TYR A 706 -21.19 -6.32 16.42
CA TYR A 706 -21.83 -7.57 15.98
C TYR A 706 -22.12 -7.53 14.48
N LYS A 707 -21.88 -8.65 13.79
CA LYS A 707 -22.17 -8.81 12.36
C LYS A 707 -23.03 -10.04 12.14
N ILE A 708 -24.14 -9.88 11.43
CA ILE A 708 -25.08 -10.98 11.20
C ILE A 708 -24.63 -11.78 9.98
N TYR A 709 -24.64 -13.09 10.09
CA TYR A 709 -24.60 -14.03 8.98
C TYR A 709 -25.99 -14.61 8.76
N VAL A 710 -26.43 -14.61 7.49
CA VAL A 710 -27.68 -15.23 7.07
C VAL A 710 -27.49 -15.83 5.68
N GLU A 711 -28.02 -17.03 5.51
CA GLU A 711 -27.99 -17.78 4.27
C GLU A 711 -28.79 -17.06 3.16
N GLY A 712 -28.45 -17.37 1.90
CA GLY A 712 -29.12 -16.85 0.71
C GLY A 712 -30.10 -17.89 0.17
N LEU A 713 -29.86 -18.33 -1.07
CA LEU A 713 -30.52 -19.54 -1.60
C LEU A 713 -29.98 -20.82 -0.92
N ALA A 714 -28.75 -20.76 -0.42
CA ALA A 714 -28.05 -21.78 0.35
C ALA A 714 -26.94 -21.09 1.18
N TRP A 715 -25.81 -21.77 1.37
CA TRP A 715 -24.59 -21.19 1.96
C TRP A 715 -24.20 -19.85 1.31
N SER A 716 -23.64 -18.94 2.11
CA SER A 716 -23.17 -17.64 1.67
C SER A 716 -21.68 -17.43 1.93
N VAL A 717 -20.94 -17.13 0.86
CA VAL A 717 -19.51 -16.76 0.87
C VAL A 717 -19.16 -15.67 1.91
N SER A 718 -20.13 -14.86 2.32
CA SER A 718 -19.95 -13.79 3.29
C SER A 718 -19.47 -14.25 4.68
N GLN A 719 -19.66 -15.52 5.04
CA GLN A 719 -19.39 -16.02 6.40
C GLN A 719 -17.95 -15.77 6.84
N LYS A 720 -16.96 -16.17 6.02
CA LYS A 720 -15.54 -15.95 6.33
C LYS A 720 -15.18 -14.47 6.48
N TYR A 721 -15.77 -13.59 5.66
CA TYR A 721 -15.55 -12.14 5.76
C TYR A 721 -16.19 -11.51 6.99
N ILE A 722 -17.31 -12.09 7.46
CA ILE A 722 -17.98 -11.66 8.69
C ILE A 722 -17.14 -12.07 9.90
N LEU A 723 -16.71 -13.34 9.96
CA LEU A 723 -15.86 -13.87 11.01
C LEU A 723 -14.53 -13.11 11.12
N ALA A 724 -13.94 -12.70 10.01
CA ALA A 724 -12.67 -11.98 9.97
C ALA A 724 -12.67 -10.58 10.62
N CYS A 725 -13.82 -10.00 11.00
CA CYS A 725 -13.94 -8.60 11.43
C CYS A 725 -13.72 -8.32 12.93
N ASP A 726 -13.25 -9.26 13.77
CA ASP A 726 -13.23 -9.15 15.26
C ASP A 726 -14.60 -8.85 15.91
N SER A 727 -15.64 -8.67 15.11
CA SER A 727 -17.03 -8.52 15.53
C SER A 727 -17.55 -9.89 15.93
N VAL A 728 -18.46 -9.93 16.90
CA VAL A 728 -19.19 -11.16 17.18
C VAL A 728 -20.04 -11.49 15.97
N ALA A 729 -19.77 -12.64 15.35
CA ALA A 729 -20.59 -13.14 14.26
C ALA A 729 -21.89 -13.72 14.84
N LEU A 730 -23.03 -13.15 14.47
CA LEU A 730 -24.35 -13.65 14.84
C LEU A 730 -24.86 -14.56 13.70
N LEU A 731 -24.81 -15.88 13.87
CA LEU A 731 -25.19 -16.83 12.83
C LEU A 731 -26.64 -17.26 13.03
N ILE A 732 -27.50 -16.86 12.09
CA ILE A 732 -28.87 -17.38 12.02
C ILE A 732 -28.80 -18.82 11.56
N ASN A 733 -29.19 -19.75 12.43
CA ASN A 733 -29.12 -21.21 12.32
C ASN A 733 -28.78 -21.71 10.89
N PRO A 734 -27.50 -21.94 10.55
CA PRO A 734 -27.11 -22.29 9.19
C PRO A 734 -27.48 -23.73 8.86
N HIS A 735 -28.18 -23.94 7.74
CA HIS A 735 -28.56 -25.26 7.23
C HIS A 735 -27.49 -25.87 6.33
N TYR A 736 -26.56 -25.04 5.84
CA TYR A 736 -25.49 -25.46 4.94
C TYR A 736 -24.12 -25.20 5.58
N TYR A 737 -23.17 -26.08 5.25
CA TYR A 737 -21.77 -25.93 5.66
C TYR A 737 -20.84 -25.88 4.44
N ASP A 738 -19.72 -25.19 4.63
CA ASP A 738 -18.56 -25.27 3.73
C ASP A 738 -17.48 -26.16 4.37
N PHE A 739 -16.28 -26.18 3.78
CA PHE A 739 -15.23 -27.10 4.17
C PHE A 739 -14.68 -26.87 5.60
N PHE A 740 -14.90 -25.69 6.21
CA PHE A 740 -14.37 -25.39 7.54
C PHE A 740 -15.46 -25.11 8.59
N THR A 741 -16.65 -24.66 8.18
CA THR A 741 -17.65 -24.12 9.12
C THR A 741 -18.23 -25.16 10.08
N ARG A 742 -18.14 -26.46 9.76
CA ARG A 742 -18.53 -27.54 10.69
C ARG A 742 -17.72 -27.51 11.99
N SER A 743 -16.46 -27.07 11.94
CA SER A 743 -15.57 -26.98 13.11
C SER A 743 -15.78 -25.73 13.97
N LEU A 744 -16.66 -24.79 13.57
CA LEU A 744 -16.98 -23.63 14.38
C LEU A 744 -17.88 -24.02 15.56
N LEU A 745 -17.64 -23.42 16.74
CA LEU A 745 -18.35 -23.72 17.97
C LEU A 745 -19.15 -22.50 18.46
N PRO A 746 -20.45 -22.66 18.81
CA PRO A 746 -21.25 -21.60 19.41
C PRO A 746 -20.63 -21.08 20.71
N THR A 747 -20.76 -19.79 20.98
CA THR A 747 -20.20 -19.04 22.12
C THR A 747 -18.68 -19.06 22.26
N ILE A 748 -17.98 -19.71 21.33
CA ILE A 748 -16.51 -19.68 21.21
C ILE A 748 -16.13 -18.88 19.96
N HIS A 749 -16.55 -19.31 18.78
CA HIS A 749 -16.21 -18.65 17.51
C HIS A 749 -17.31 -17.69 17.02
N TYR A 750 -18.56 -17.91 17.44
CA TYR A 750 -19.71 -17.13 17.01
C TYR A 750 -20.86 -17.19 18.03
N TRP A 751 -21.89 -16.38 17.85
CA TRP A 751 -23.13 -16.43 18.63
C TRP A 751 -24.28 -17.02 17.80
N PRO A 752 -24.94 -18.11 18.23
CA PRO A 752 -26.07 -18.70 17.51
C PRO A 752 -27.32 -17.81 17.64
N ILE A 753 -28.09 -17.68 16.56
CA ILE A 753 -29.36 -16.96 16.54
C ILE A 753 -30.47 -17.93 16.14
N ASN A 754 -31.52 -17.97 16.96
CA ASN A 754 -32.71 -18.78 16.70
C ASN A 754 -33.42 -18.26 15.44
N GLU A 755 -33.54 -19.10 14.42
CA GLU A 755 -34.16 -18.68 13.16
C GLU A 755 -35.67 -18.42 13.29
N ASN A 756 -36.37 -19.08 14.22
CA ASN A 756 -37.82 -18.93 14.38
C ASN A 756 -38.20 -17.62 15.09
N ASP A 757 -37.34 -17.08 15.97
CA ASP A 757 -37.54 -15.79 16.66
C ASP A 757 -36.32 -14.85 16.52
N LYS A 758 -35.79 -14.79 15.28
CA LYS A 758 -34.51 -14.14 14.97
C LYS A 758 -34.40 -12.69 15.45
N CYS A 759 -35.47 -11.90 15.41
CA CYS A 759 -35.38 -10.49 15.82
C CYS A 759 -35.18 -10.35 17.33
N LYS A 760 -35.89 -11.16 18.13
CA LYS A 760 -35.69 -11.17 19.59
C LYS A 760 -34.35 -11.78 19.97
N SER A 761 -33.96 -12.88 19.33
CA SER A 761 -32.66 -13.53 19.56
C SER A 761 -31.48 -12.59 19.20
N ILE A 762 -31.55 -11.85 18.09
CA ILE A 762 -30.55 -10.80 17.76
C ILE A 762 -30.53 -9.71 18.83
N ASN A 763 -31.70 -9.23 19.26
CA ASN A 763 -31.76 -8.18 20.27
C ASN A 763 -31.15 -8.64 21.60
N PHE A 764 -31.49 -9.85 22.04
CA PHE A 764 -30.91 -10.48 23.22
C PHE A 764 -29.39 -10.59 23.12
N ALA A 765 -28.87 -11.13 22.00
CA ALA A 765 -27.44 -11.28 21.78
C ALA A 765 -26.68 -9.95 21.88
N VAL A 766 -27.25 -8.87 21.31
CA VAL A 766 -26.65 -7.53 21.35
C VAL A 766 -26.71 -6.94 22.76
N ASP A 767 -27.85 -7.04 23.44
CA ASP A 767 -28.01 -6.54 24.82
C ASP A 767 -27.08 -7.28 25.79
N TRP A 768 -27.03 -8.62 25.69
CA TRP A 768 -26.12 -9.44 26.46
C TRP A 768 -24.66 -9.08 26.16
N GLY A 769 -24.28 -8.96 24.88
CA GLY A 769 -22.91 -8.69 24.50
C GLY A 769 -22.45 -7.30 24.93
N ASN A 770 -23.34 -6.31 24.93
CA ASN A 770 -23.02 -4.95 25.36
C ASN A 770 -22.85 -4.86 26.87
N LYS A 771 -23.65 -5.62 27.64
CA LYS A 771 -23.48 -5.79 29.10
C LYS A 771 -22.21 -6.60 29.43
N ASN A 772 -21.84 -7.56 28.58
CA ASN A 772 -20.72 -8.47 28.75
C ASN A 772 -19.59 -8.19 27.72
N ALA A 773 -19.24 -6.92 27.54
CA ALA A 773 -18.37 -6.45 26.46
C ALA A 773 -17.06 -7.23 26.32
N LYS A 774 -16.40 -7.59 27.44
CA LYS A 774 -15.16 -8.38 27.41
C LYS A 774 -15.38 -9.77 26.81
N LYS A 775 -16.45 -10.47 27.23
CA LYS A 775 -16.76 -11.82 26.74
C LYS A 775 -17.20 -11.79 25.28
N ALA A 776 -18.03 -10.82 24.90
CA ALA A 776 -18.38 -10.61 23.50
C ALA A 776 -17.14 -10.36 22.63
N GLN A 777 -16.21 -9.50 23.07
CA GLN A 777 -14.97 -9.28 22.35
C GLN A 777 -14.11 -10.54 22.24
N GLU A 778 -14.03 -11.38 23.27
CA GLU A 778 -13.34 -12.68 23.22
C GLU A 778 -13.92 -13.59 22.13
N ILE A 779 -15.25 -13.68 22.02
CA ILE A 779 -15.92 -14.49 21.00
C ILE A 779 -15.60 -13.96 19.59
N GLY A 780 -15.72 -12.65 19.39
CA GLY A 780 -15.41 -12.02 18.10
C GLY A 780 -13.95 -12.23 17.69
N LYS A 781 -13.01 -12.12 18.63
CA LYS A 781 -11.59 -12.39 18.41
C LYS A 781 -11.28 -13.86 18.15
N ALA A 782 -11.94 -14.78 18.82
CA ALA A 782 -11.74 -16.20 18.60
C ALA A 782 -12.22 -16.62 17.19
N GLY A 783 -13.38 -16.10 16.76
CA GLY A 783 -13.88 -16.31 15.39
C GLY A 783 -12.97 -15.72 14.31
N SER A 784 -12.46 -14.50 14.52
CA SER A 784 -11.52 -13.89 13.57
C SER A 784 -10.16 -14.58 13.57
N LYS A 785 -9.64 -14.97 14.74
CA LYS A 785 -8.40 -15.74 14.87
C LYS A 785 -8.47 -17.06 14.11
N PHE A 786 -9.56 -17.82 14.25
CA PHE A 786 -9.78 -19.05 13.48
C PHE A 786 -9.61 -18.79 11.98
N VAL A 787 -10.30 -17.77 11.44
CA VAL A 787 -10.24 -17.46 10.00
C VAL A 787 -8.88 -16.91 9.57
N HIS A 788 -8.22 -16.09 10.39
CA HIS A 788 -6.92 -15.49 10.04
C HIS A 788 -5.76 -16.49 10.09
N ASP A 789 -5.81 -17.41 11.04
CA ASP A 789 -4.72 -18.35 11.32
C ASP A 789 -4.92 -19.69 10.59
N GLU A 790 -6.15 -20.22 10.58
CA GLU A 790 -6.41 -21.56 10.04
C GLU A 790 -6.84 -21.54 8.57
N LEU A 791 -7.33 -20.41 8.03
CA LEU A 791 -7.68 -20.27 6.61
C LEU A 791 -6.61 -19.53 5.79
N GLN A 792 -5.33 -19.73 6.09
CA GLN A 792 -4.24 -19.21 5.27
C GLN A 792 -4.17 -19.95 3.92
N MET A 793 -3.72 -19.28 2.84
CA MET A 793 -3.68 -19.95 1.53
C MET A 793 -2.86 -21.24 1.51
N LYS A 794 -1.81 -21.35 2.35
CA LYS A 794 -1.09 -22.61 2.57
C LYS A 794 -2.05 -23.73 2.98
N TYR A 795 -2.85 -23.53 4.03
CA TYR A 795 -3.83 -24.53 4.48
C TYR A 795 -4.99 -24.74 3.51
N ILE A 796 -5.34 -23.73 2.70
CA ILE A 796 -6.30 -23.93 1.60
C ILE A 796 -5.73 -24.91 0.57
N TYR A 797 -4.47 -24.72 0.16
CA TYR A 797 -3.81 -25.64 -0.76
C TYR A 797 -3.57 -27.02 -0.13
N ASP A 798 -3.18 -27.10 1.14
CA ASP A 798 -3.03 -28.37 1.85
C ASP A 798 -4.36 -29.12 1.92
N TYR A 799 -5.48 -28.43 2.21
CA TYR A 799 -6.81 -29.05 2.24
C TYR A 799 -7.20 -29.59 0.86
N MET A 800 -7.00 -28.80 -0.19
CA MET A 800 -7.29 -29.24 -1.57
C MET A 800 -6.42 -30.42 -1.98
N PHE A 801 -5.12 -30.38 -1.65
CA PHE A 801 -4.19 -31.48 -1.92
C PHE A 801 -4.68 -32.78 -1.27
N HIS A 802 -5.00 -32.71 0.01
CA HIS A 802 -5.43 -33.85 0.81
C HIS A 802 -6.77 -34.42 0.34
N LEU A 803 -7.76 -33.56 0.12
CA LEU A 803 -9.07 -33.97 -0.38
C LEU A 803 -8.96 -34.67 -1.75
N LEU A 804 -8.21 -34.10 -2.68
CA LEU A 804 -8.00 -34.70 -4.00
C LEU A 804 -7.20 -36.01 -3.88
N SER A 805 -6.16 -36.06 -3.06
CA SER A 805 -5.33 -37.25 -2.90
C SER A 805 -6.09 -38.42 -2.29
N GLU A 806 -6.88 -38.19 -1.24
CA GLU A 806 -7.74 -39.21 -0.66
C GLU A 806 -8.84 -39.65 -1.64
N TYR A 807 -9.41 -38.72 -2.40
CA TYR A 807 -10.38 -39.04 -3.46
C TYR A 807 -9.76 -39.95 -4.54
N ALA A 808 -8.54 -39.66 -5.00
CA ALA A 808 -7.83 -40.47 -5.99
C ALA A 808 -7.66 -41.93 -5.55
N LYS A 809 -7.37 -42.17 -4.26
CA LYS A 809 -7.21 -43.53 -3.71
C LYS A 809 -8.49 -44.37 -3.81
N LEU A 810 -9.65 -43.72 -3.93
CA LEU A 810 -10.94 -44.39 -4.06
C LEU A 810 -11.28 -44.78 -5.50
N LEU A 811 -10.59 -44.20 -6.51
CA LEU A 811 -10.84 -44.53 -7.92
C LEU A 811 -10.48 -46.00 -8.20
N LYS A 812 -11.44 -46.75 -8.76
CA LYS A 812 -11.28 -48.17 -9.15
C LYS A 812 -10.88 -48.35 -10.61
N TYR A 813 -10.53 -47.27 -11.29
CA TYR A 813 -10.15 -47.24 -12.68
C TYR A 813 -9.03 -46.22 -12.89
N ARG A 814 -8.23 -46.41 -13.94
CA ARG A 814 -7.24 -45.41 -14.34
C ARG A 814 -7.94 -44.27 -15.11
N PRO A 815 -7.76 -43.00 -14.70
CA PRO A 815 -8.25 -41.85 -15.45
C PRO A 815 -7.81 -41.87 -16.92
N THR A 816 -8.66 -41.36 -17.80
CA THR A 816 -8.39 -41.22 -19.24
C THR A 816 -8.89 -39.87 -19.69
N VAL A 817 -8.17 -39.18 -20.57
CA VAL A 817 -8.58 -37.87 -21.10
C VAL A 817 -9.88 -38.02 -21.93
N PRO A 818 -10.99 -37.37 -21.54
CA PRO A 818 -12.23 -37.37 -22.33
C PRO A 818 -12.01 -36.69 -23.68
N ARG A 819 -12.77 -37.11 -24.71
CA ARG A 819 -12.61 -36.61 -26.08
C ARG A 819 -12.78 -35.09 -26.22
N GLU A 820 -13.63 -34.49 -25.40
CA GLU A 820 -13.94 -33.05 -25.43
C GLU A 820 -13.08 -32.23 -24.43
N ALA A 821 -12.23 -32.88 -23.65
CA ALA A 821 -11.37 -32.20 -22.68
C ALA A 821 -10.19 -31.49 -23.37
N VAL A 822 -9.83 -30.31 -22.88
CA VAL A 822 -8.68 -29.52 -23.35
C VAL A 822 -7.61 -29.44 -22.28
N GLU A 823 -6.34 -29.57 -22.66
CA GLU A 823 -5.21 -29.35 -21.75
C GLU A 823 -5.15 -27.87 -21.32
N VAL A 824 -5.03 -27.63 -20.02
CA VAL A 824 -5.01 -26.28 -19.43
C VAL A 824 -3.88 -26.14 -18.41
N CYS A 825 -3.35 -24.93 -18.29
CA CYS A 825 -2.35 -24.56 -17.30
C CYS A 825 -2.50 -23.07 -16.96
N SER A 826 -1.76 -22.60 -15.95
CA SER A 826 -1.88 -21.20 -15.50
C SER A 826 -1.61 -20.21 -16.65
N ASP A 827 -0.61 -20.49 -17.49
CA ASP A 827 -0.26 -19.71 -18.67
C ASP A 827 -1.43 -19.55 -19.65
N THR A 828 -2.08 -20.65 -20.02
CA THR A 828 -3.17 -20.63 -21.02
C THR A 828 -4.38 -19.88 -20.49
N LEU A 829 -4.69 -19.97 -19.20
CA LEU A 829 -5.75 -19.19 -18.57
C LEU A 829 -5.41 -17.70 -18.45
N ILE A 830 -4.17 -17.33 -18.11
CA ILE A 830 -3.76 -15.91 -18.07
C ILE A 830 -3.80 -15.30 -19.47
N CYS A 831 -3.25 -16.00 -20.46
CA CYS A 831 -3.15 -15.53 -21.84
C CYS A 831 -4.52 -15.35 -22.52
N SER A 832 -5.47 -16.23 -22.22
CA SER A 832 -6.83 -16.18 -22.79
C SER A 832 -7.74 -15.12 -22.14
N THR A 833 -7.28 -14.43 -21.09
CA THR A 833 -8.14 -13.57 -20.26
C THR A 833 -7.65 -12.13 -20.23
N LYS A 834 -8.60 -11.19 -20.20
CA LYS A 834 -8.33 -9.75 -20.27
C LYS A 834 -9.00 -9.01 -19.10
N GLY A 835 -8.56 -7.76 -18.89
CA GLY A 835 -9.21 -6.84 -17.95
C GLY A 835 -9.16 -7.30 -16.48
N PRO A 836 -10.22 -7.00 -15.69
CA PRO A 836 -10.26 -7.31 -14.25
C PRO A 836 -10.03 -8.79 -13.93
N ARG A 837 -10.49 -9.71 -14.78
CA ARG A 837 -10.29 -11.15 -14.57
C ARG A 837 -8.82 -11.55 -14.67
N LYS A 838 -8.06 -10.99 -15.63
CA LYS A 838 -6.61 -11.22 -15.74
C LYS A 838 -5.91 -10.68 -14.50
N LYS A 839 -6.33 -9.49 -14.04
CA LYS A 839 -5.78 -8.85 -12.85
C LYS A 839 -5.89 -9.74 -11.61
N PHE A 840 -7.08 -10.26 -11.34
CA PHE A 840 -7.32 -11.05 -10.13
C PHE A 840 -6.52 -12.34 -10.15
N ARG A 841 -6.40 -12.99 -11.32
CA ARG A 841 -5.54 -14.17 -11.50
C ARG A 841 -4.08 -13.88 -11.22
N VAL A 842 -3.52 -12.82 -11.79
CA VAL A 842 -2.11 -12.46 -11.53
C VAL A 842 -1.88 -12.16 -10.04
N HIS A 843 -2.84 -11.52 -9.36
CA HIS A 843 -2.73 -11.24 -7.92
C HIS A 843 -2.85 -12.49 -7.05
N SER A 844 -3.56 -13.52 -7.50
CA SER A 844 -3.67 -14.81 -6.79
C SER A 844 -2.76 -15.89 -7.37
N MET A 845 -1.79 -15.51 -8.22
CA MET A 845 -0.87 -16.47 -8.83
C MET A 845 0.17 -16.93 -7.82
N VAL A 846 0.36 -18.25 -7.74
CA VAL A 846 1.45 -18.88 -7.01
C VAL A 846 2.74 -18.66 -7.78
N ASN A 847 3.63 -17.85 -7.19
CA ASN A 847 4.90 -17.47 -7.79
C ASN A 847 6.05 -18.41 -7.40
N ASN A 848 5.95 -19.05 -6.24
CA ASN A 848 6.96 -19.96 -5.70
C ASN A 848 6.33 -21.33 -5.41
N VAL A 849 7.10 -22.38 -5.66
CA VAL A 849 6.78 -23.75 -5.22
C VAL A 849 6.89 -23.81 -3.69
N SER A 850 6.11 -24.69 -3.05
CA SER A 850 6.27 -24.95 -1.62
C SER A 850 7.67 -25.48 -1.29
N SER A 851 8.26 -25.01 -0.19
CA SER A 851 9.54 -25.51 0.33
C SER A 851 9.39 -26.81 1.15
N SER A 852 8.17 -27.17 1.52
CA SER A 852 7.85 -28.33 2.34
C SER A 852 6.69 -29.11 1.76
N GLU A 853 6.58 -30.35 2.18
CA GLU A 853 5.38 -31.17 1.93
C GLU A 853 4.13 -30.55 2.60
N PRO A 854 2.92 -30.93 2.16
CA PRO A 854 1.67 -30.58 2.84
C PRO A 854 1.71 -30.95 4.33
N CYS A 855 0.99 -30.20 5.17
CA CYS A 855 0.84 -30.55 6.58
C CYS A 855 0.33 -32.00 6.78
N THR A 856 0.59 -32.59 7.95
CA THR A 856 0.11 -33.93 8.27
C THR A 856 -1.38 -33.89 8.61
N MET A 857 -2.19 -34.66 7.88
CA MET A 857 -3.64 -34.71 8.11
C MET A 857 -3.95 -35.37 9.47
N PRO A 858 -4.86 -34.80 10.28
CA PRO A 858 -5.33 -35.45 11.49
C PRO A 858 -6.07 -36.76 11.17
N THR A 859 -6.04 -37.69 12.14
CA THR A 859 -6.75 -38.96 12.03
C THR A 859 -8.26 -38.75 11.93
N PRO A 860 -9.00 -39.67 11.28
CA PRO A 860 -10.46 -39.64 11.28
C PRO A 860 -11.02 -39.59 12.70
N TRP A 861 -12.23 -39.05 12.84
CA TRP A 861 -12.94 -39.13 14.11
C TRP A 861 -13.25 -40.59 14.46
N SER A 862 -13.08 -40.96 15.72
CA SER A 862 -13.79 -42.14 16.23
C SER A 862 -15.29 -41.82 16.31
N PRO A 863 -16.19 -42.81 16.20
CA PRO A 863 -17.62 -42.56 16.34
C PRO A 863 -17.99 -41.86 17.65
N ALA A 864 -17.28 -42.17 18.74
CA ALA A 864 -17.49 -41.54 20.05
C ALA A 864 -17.02 -40.07 20.02
N ASP A 865 -15.80 -39.79 19.55
CA ASP A 865 -15.27 -38.42 19.51
C ASP A 865 -16.11 -37.49 18.60
N LEU A 866 -16.63 -38.03 17.49
CA LEU A 866 -17.52 -37.28 16.60
C LEU A 866 -18.84 -36.94 17.30
N GLN A 867 -19.42 -37.93 17.98
CA GLN A 867 -20.65 -37.75 18.74
C GLN A 867 -20.45 -36.72 19.86
N ASP A 868 -19.36 -36.82 20.63
CA ASP A 868 -19.01 -35.87 21.68
C ASP A 868 -18.84 -34.44 21.14
N PHE A 869 -18.22 -34.30 19.96
CA PHE A 869 -18.07 -33.00 19.29
C PHE A 869 -19.43 -32.41 18.88
N ILE A 870 -20.33 -33.23 18.31
CA ILE A 870 -21.68 -32.83 17.92
C ILE A 870 -22.50 -32.43 19.16
N GLU A 871 -22.51 -33.26 20.19
CA GLU A 871 -23.24 -33.00 21.45
C GLU A 871 -22.72 -31.74 22.14
N ARG A 872 -21.40 -31.53 22.15
CA ARG A 872 -20.81 -30.28 22.66
C ARG A 872 -21.35 -29.07 21.90
N LYS A 873 -21.44 -29.15 20.58
CA LYS A 873 -21.95 -28.06 19.73
C LYS A 873 -23.42 -27.79 20.04
N GLU A 874 -24.25 -28.83 20.13
CA GLU A 874 -25.66 -28.71 20.50
C GLU A 874 -25.85 -28.11 21.90
N ASN A 875 -25.09 -28.58 22.89
CA ASN A 875 -25.20 -28.12 24.27
C ASN A 875 -24.84 -26.63 24.40
N LEU A 876 -23.83 -26.16 23.67
CA LEU A 876 -23.49 -24.73 23.63
C LEU A 876 -24.60 -23.88 22.98
N THR A 877 -25.32 -24.42 21.98
CA THR A 877 -26.49 -23.74 21.39
C THR A 877 -27.65 -23.71 22.38
N LYS A 878 -28.01 -24.85 22.99
CA LYS A 878 -29.08 -24.98 23.99
C LYS A 878 -28.87 -24.06 25.19
N GLN A 879 -27.60 -23.84 25.59
CA GLN A 879 -27.26 -22.90 26.65
C GLN A 879 -27.69 -21.45 26.33
N VAL A 880 -27.51 -21.00 25.08
CA VAL A 880 -27.93 -19.67 24.65
C VAL A 880 -29.45 -19.58 24.61
N GLU A 881 -30.13 -20.61 24.12
CA GLU A 881 -31.61 -20.68 24.11
C GLU A 881 -32.19 -20.56 25.52
N LEU A 882 -31.60 -21.26 26.50
CA LEU A 882 -32.01 -21.16 27.91
C LEU A 882 -31.78 -19.74 28.48
N TRP A 883 -30.69 -19.06 28.08
CA TRP A 883 -30.46 -17.68 28.48
C TRP A 883 -31.48 -16.70 27.88
N GLU A 884 -31.92 -16.94 26.65
CA GLU A 884 -32.97 -16.15 25.98
C GLU A 884 -34.33 -16.32 26.70
N GLU A 885 -34.67 -17.54 27.09
CA GLU A 885 -35.92 -17.85 27.81
C GLU A 885 -35.95 -17.23 29.22
N THR A 886 -34.85 -17.32 29.96
CA THR A 886 -34.77 -16.83 31.35
C THR A 886 -34.78 -15.31 31.50
N GLN A 887 -34.47 -14.56 30.43
CA GLN A 887 -34.51 -13.08 30.41
C GLN A 887 -35.81 -12.53 29.79
N SER A 888 -36.68 -13.41 29.29
CA SER A 888 -38.00 -13.10 28.73
C SER A 888 -39.14 -13.18 29.76
N ILE A 889 -38.81 -13.48 31.03
CA ILE A 889 -39.65 -13.41 32.24
C ILE A 889 -39.22 -12.17 33.02
#